data_AF-A0A1Z5SLZ8-F1
#
_entry.id   AF-A0A1Z5SLZ8-F1
#
_cell.length_a   1.000
_cell.length_b   1.000
_cell.length_c   1.000
_cell.angle_alpha   90.00
_cell.angle_beta   90.00
_cell.angle_gamma   90.00
#
_symmetry.space_group_name_H-M   'P 1'
#
loop_
_entity.id
_entity.type
_entity.pdbx_description
1 polymer ?
#
loop_
_entity_poly.entity_id
_entity_poly.type
_entity_poly.pdbx_seq_one_letter_code
_entity_poly.pdbx_strand_id
1 'polypeptide(L)'
;MRKQVAGSLAFAATIGLSFSAECPAASDYEASISHLGCFNDNEYGRALRGLFIDFGDENDPQRCGDFCGRYGYEYSAVGRGSPLCSHAICDTSLSISDRVKSLIGEMTLEEKVQQTTNVALGVGRLGLFGYTWWNEALHGYAAAPGSQFNIPSDAEFGSATSFPLPILMGAAFDDELISQVASVIGMESRAFANYEWSGLDFWTPDINNFVEPRWGRGQEVPSEDSYHVSSYVRQLIPGLQGGLDNLDEKQIIATCKHYIANNAETNRYGENYDPTRQDLGEYYLPPFKACMRDVGSGSLMCAYNAALGVPMCANEYFQEDILRGQWNFTAPYNYITSDCGAVGYIFTDHEFVDNATAAAAVAMNAGTDLNCGNTYNNLVEAVQNGWTSEGRIDEALDRLYNALFTVGFFDGQEEYSNLDWSNVNLPSSQALAYKAAWEGITLIKNDGLLPLQSEPARVALIGPYGNATEQLQGIYAGVAPYLVSPLQAASAQWSSVDYALGTQINASSTENFTEAINIASSADLIVYLGGLDSTVERETIDRPTLAWPGNQLDLINELSNLDKPLAVVQFGGGQVDDSPLLANDNVKALLWAGYPGQEGGNAIVDVMTGKQSPAGRLTTTQYPAEFADQVGLFNPDLRPNENGSYPGRTYKWYTGDAVVPFGYGLHYTDFDFEWAGHDRMHHKIPIHALGHKGWKNHHGHEKSGPMDTEVFTTLSACIQNVGSRASDYVGLLFLSTTDAGPAPYPDKWLVSYSRAHDIQAGESATIDLPVELGWLARANEEGDLVVYPGHYTFSLDIDAKISFDFELFGEPLVVDTLAERGTYNFTVPVYPQSNELIAG
;
A
#
# COMPACT_ATOMS: atom_id res chain seq x y z
N MET A 1 10.82 3.39 37.54
CA MET A 1 10.22 3.50 38.88
C MET A 1 9.58 2.16 39.24
N ARG A 2 10.24 1.37 40.11
CA ARG A 2 9.71 0.17 40.76
C ARG A 2 9.82 0.42 42.26
N LYS A 3 8.71 0.55 43.00
CA LYS A 3 8.54 0.33 44.46
C LYS A 3 7.37 1.13 45.03
N GLN A 4 6.28 0.42 45.33
CA GLN A 4 5.24 0.63 46.36
C GLN A 4 4.13 -0.30 45.86
N VAL A 5 3.81 -1.44 46.48
CA VAL A 5 3.32 -1.59 47.84
C VAL A 5 3.66 -3.01 48.31
N ALA A 6 4.52 -3.12 49.33
CA ALA A 6 4.67 -4.32 50.14
C ALA A 6 4.38 -3.89 51.57
N GLY A 7 3.23 -4.31 52.10
CA GLY A 7 2.82 -3.97 53.44
C GLY A 7 1.52 -4.69 53.78
N SER A 8 1.67 -5.74 54.60
CA SER A 8 0.61 -6.38 55.41
C SER A 8 0.01 -7.68 54.86
N LEU A 9 0.85 -8.70 54.73
CA LEU A 9 0.49 -10.10 54.99
C LEU A 9 0.91 -10.42 56.43
N ALA A 10 -0.02 -10.37 57.38
CA ALA A 10 0.06 -11.10 58.65
C ALA A 10 -1.21 -10.86 59.48
N PHE A 11 -2.27 -11.61 59.21
CA PHE A 11 -3.15 -12.15 60.26
C PHE A 11 -4.09 -13.18 59.62
N ALA A 12 -3.99 -14.43 60.08
CA ALA A 12 -4.91 -15.57 59.90
C ALA A 12 -4.24 -16.82 59.30
N ALA A 13 -3.38 -17.46 60.10
CA ALA A 13 -3.13 -18.89 60.01
C ALA A 13 -3.81 -19.55 61.22
N THR A 14 -5.05 -20.03 61.07
CA THR A 14 -5.56 -21.15 61.88
C THR A 14 -6.79 -21.78 61.25
N ILE A 15 -6.76 -23.12 61.19
CA ILE A 15 -7.80 -24.08 60.77
C ILE A 15 -7.67 -24.51 59.29
N GLY A 16 -7.09 -25.68 59.09
CA GLY A 16 -6.86 -26.29 57.78
C GLY A 16 -8.11 -26.94 57.19
N LEU A 17 -8.23 -26.84 55.86
CA LEU A 17 -9.12 -27.62 55.00
C LEU A 17 -8.44 -27.80 53.63
N SER A 18 -8.66 -28.97 53.05
CA SER A 18 -8.16 -29.49 51.77
C SER A 18 -8.87 -28.88 50.55
N PHE A 19 -8.22 -28.99 49.39
CA PHE A 19 -8.71 -28.53 48.08
C PHE A 19 -10.09 -29.08 47.68
N SER A 20 -10.98 -28.19 47.24
CA SER A 20 -11.98 -28.41 46.19
C SER A 20 -12.22 -27.08 45.45
N ALA A 21 -12.38 -27.15 44.13
CA ALA A 21 -12.61 -25.99 43.27
C ALA A 21 -14.04 -25.46 43.42
N GLU A 22 -14.19 -24.21 43.89
CA GLU A 22 -15.41 -23.40 43.77
C GLU A 22 -14.99 -21.94 43.54
N CYS A 23 -15.60 -21.28 42.55
CA CYS A 23 -15.54 -19.82 42.40
C CYS A 23 -16.38 -19.13 43.49
N PRO A 24 -16.00 -17.92 43.95
CA PRO A 24 -16.70 -17.20 45.00
C PRO A 24 -18.07 -16.67 44.55
N ALA A 25 -18.95 -16.42 45.53
CA ALA A 25 -20.35 -16.04 45.35
C ALA A 25 -20.53 -14.66 44.67
N ALA A 26 -21.49 -14.61 43.75
CA ALA A 26 -21.99 -13.39 43.13
C ALA A 26 -22.85 -12.58 44.13
N SER A 27 -22.38 -11.38 44.46
CA SER A 27 -23.20 -10.24 44.88
C SER A 27 -22.73 -9.10 43.98
N ASP A 28 -23.45 -8.71 42.91
CA ASP A 28 -24.82 -8.21 42.92
C ASP A 28 -25.55 -8.50 41.59
N TYR A 29 -26.27 -9.62 41.49
CA TYR A 29 -27.23 -9.85 40.40
C TYR A 29 -28.52 -10.43 41.00
N GLU A 30 -29.62 -9.66 40.97
CA GLU A 30 -30.96 -10.18 41.30
C GLU A 30 -31.54 -10.90 40.07
N ALA A 31 -31.37 -12.23 40.00
CA ALA A 31 -32.16 -13.08 39.12
C ALA A 31 -33.23 -13.79 39.95
N SER A 32 -34.52 -13.54 39.66
CA SER A 32 -35.63 -14.23 40.31
C SER A 32 -35.89 -15.59 39.65
N ILE A 33 -35.50 -16.68 40.30
CA ILE A 33 -35.77 -18.04 39.82
C ILE A 33 -37.15 -18.48 40.33
N SER A 34 -38.08 -18.83 39.44
CA SER A 34 -39.36 -19.46 39.82
C SER A 34 -39.60 -20.76 39.06
N HIS A 35 -39.88 -21.82 39.80
CA HIS A 35 -39.96 -23.20 39.31
C HIS A 35 -41.37 -23.53 38.80
N LEU A 36 -41.56 -23.66 37.48
CA LEU A 36 -42.82 -24.08 36.88
C LEU A 36 -42.68 -25.49 36.25
N GLY A 37 -42.99 -26.50 37.07
CA GLY A 37 -43.57 -27.81 36.71
C GLY A 37 -42.91 -28.72 35.64
N CYS A 38 -42.80 -30.01 35.97
CA CYS A 38 -42.45 -31.07 35.02
C CYS A 38 -43.53 -31.23 33.93
N PHE A 39 -43.13 -31.20 32.65
CA PHE A 39 -44.00 -31.63 31.54
C PHE A 39 -43.57 -33.00 31.01
N ASN A 40 -44.57 -33.83 30.72
CA ASN A 40 -44.39 -35.09 29.99
C ASN A 40 -44.75 -34.85 28.53
N ASP A 41 -43.83 -35.24 27.65
CA ASP A 41 -44.07 -35.37 26.22
C ASP A 41 -44.99 -36.59 25.96
N ASN A 42 -46.20 -36.35 25.47
CA ASN A 42 -47.19 -37.40 25.20
C ASN A 42 -46.94 -38.16 23.89
N GLU A 43 -45.99 -37.74 23.06
CA GLU A 43 -45.67 -38.40 21.80
C GLU A 43 -44.54 -39.44 21.98
N TYR A 44 -43.60 -39.21 22.91
CA TYR A 44 -42.46 -40.11 23.15
C TYR A 44 -42.25 -40.57 24.61
N GLY A 45 -43.11 -40.17 25.55
CA GLY A 45 -43.12 -40.70 26.91
C GLY A 45 -41.90 -40.36 27.77
N ARG A 46 -41.17 -39.29 27.45
CA ARG A 46 -39.96 -38.86 28.18
C ARG A 46 -40.28 -37.76 29.19
N ALA A 47 -39.71 -37.88 30.39
CA ALA A 47 -39.70 -36.83 31.39
C ALA A 47 -38.43 -35.98 31.20
N LEU A 48 -38.58 -34.75 30.70
CA LEU A 48 -37.47 -33.81 30.57
C LEU A 48 -37.18 -33.15 31.93
N ARG A 49 -35.91 -33.12 32.33
CA ARG A 49 -35.42 -32.38 33.51
C ARG A 49 -34.34 -31.41 33.06
N GLY A 50 -34.51 -30.12 33.36
CA GLY A 50 -33.52 -29.09 33.07
C GLY A 50 -34.01 -27.71 33.50
N LEU A 51 -33.08 -26.85 33.90
CA LEU A 51 -33.31 -25.47 34.35
C LEU A 51 -33.45 -24.54 33.14
N PHE A 52 -34.43 -23.64 33.19
CA PHE A 52 -34.47 -22.46 32.31
C PHE A 52 -33.84 -21.29 33.07
N ILE A 53 -32.95 -20.55 32.42
CA ILE A 53 -32.30 -19.34 32.95
C ILE A 53 -32.72 -18.18 32.05
N ASP A 54 -33.21 -17.10 32.64
CA ASP A 54 -33.51 -15.84 31.96
C ASP A 54 -32.35 -14.87 32.24
N PHE A 55 -31.72 -14.35 31.19
CA PHE A 55 -30.62 -13.40 31.29
C PHE A 55 -31.14 -12.01 30.93
N GLY A 56 -31.03 -11.08 31.88
CA GLY A 56 -31.31 -9.67 31.62
C GLY A 56 -30.22 -9.06 30.73
N ASP A 57 -30.63 -8.61 29.56
CA ASP A 57 -30.03 -7.53 28.75
C ASP A 57 -28.57 -7.66 28.30
N GLU A 58 -28.11 -8.87 27.98
CA GLU A 58 -26.94 -9.05 27.09
C GLU A 58 -27.31 -9.95 25.90
N ASN A 59 -27.43 -9.32 24.73
CA ASN A 59 -27.68 -9.99 23.45
C ASN A 59 -26.52 -10.91 23.07
N ASP A 60 -26.72 -12.24 23.12
CA ASP A 60 -26.33 -13.16 22.03
C ASP A 60 -26.80 -14.62 22.27
N PRO A 61 -27.71 -15.18 21.43
CA PRO A 61 -28.03 -16.61 21.40
C PRO A 61 -26.87 -17.51 20.96
N GLN A 62 -25.93 -17.01 20.15
CA GLN A 62 -24.77 -17.74 19.64
C GLN A 62 -23.75 -17.98 20.75
N ARG A 63 -23.43 -16.99 21.58
CA ARG A 63 -22.61 -17.16 22.80
C ARG A 63 -23.18 -18.19 23.77
N CYS A 64 -24.51 -18.30 23.85
CA CYS A 64 -25.19 -19.34 24.63
C CYS A 64 -25.02 -20.74 24.00
N GLY A 65 -25.14 -20.83 22.67
CA GLY A 65 -24.86 -22.05 21.90
C GLY A 65 -23.40 -22.49 21.99
N ASP A 66 -22.46 -21.56 21.87
CA ASP A 66 -21.01 -21.81 21.92
C ASP A 66 -20.57 -22.20 23.33
N PHE A 67 -21.11 -21.56 24.37
CA PHE A 67 -20.87 -21.92 25.77
C PHE A 67 -21.42 -23.32 26.08
N CYS A 68 -22.63 -23.66 25.63
CA CYS A 68 -23.24 -24.97 25.88
C CYS A 68 -22.59 -26.09 25.04
N GLY A 69 -22.19 -25.81 23.80
CA GLY A 69 -21.46 -26.74 22.93
C GLY A 69 -20.09 -27.11 23.48
N ARG A 70 -19.40 -26.15 24.12
CA ARG A 70 -18.08 -26.37 24.77
C ARG A 70 -18.12 -27.37 25.94
N TYR A 71 -19.30 -27.65 26.49
CA TYR A 71 -19.52 -28.60 27.59
C TYR A 71 -20.30 -29.86 27.18
N GLY A 72 -20.51 -30.09 25.88
CA GLY A 72 -21.03 -31.35 25.34
C GLY A 72 -22.56 -31.51 25.40
N TYR A 73 -23.32 -30.42 25.44
CA TYR A 73 -24.78 -30.46 25.34
C TYR A 73 -25.24 -30.38 23.88
N GLU A 74 -26.11 -31.31 23.43
CA GLU A 74 -26.72 -31.27 22.09
C GLU A 74 -27.93 -30.33 22.07
N TYR A 75 -27.96 -29.36 21.14
CA TYR A 75 -29.11 -28.45 20.95
C TYR A 75 -29.68 -28.56 19.53
N SER A 76 -31.01 -28.58 19.42
CA SER A 76 -31.74 -28.58 18.16
C SER A 76 -32.38 -27.20 17.92
N ALA A 77 -31.74 -26.40 17.05
CA ALA A 77 -32.26 -25.24 16.31
C ALA A 77 -33.03 -24.14 17.08
N VAL A 78 -32.40 -22.96 17.20
CA VAL A 78 -33.12 -21.68 17.38
C VAL A 78 -33.34 -21.08 15.99
N GLY A 79 -34.59 -20.84 15.60
CA GLY A 79 -34.90 -20.08 14.38
C GLY A 79 -34.49 -18.62 14.56
N ARG A 80 -33.45 -18.18 13.83
CA ARG A 80 -33.00 -16.77 13.77
C ARG A 80 -33.94 -15.97 12.87
N GLY A 81 -34.73 -15.08 13.43
CA GLY A 81 -34.94 -13.79 12.78
C GLY A 81 -33.93 -12.84 13.41
N SER A 82 -32.95 -12.34 12.67
CA SER A 82 -32.21 -11.16 13.13
C SER A 82 -33.24 -10.04 13.36
N PRO A 83 -33.24 -9.31 14.49
CA PRO A 83 -34.08 -8.12 14.64
C PRO A 83 -33.93 -7.16 13.45
N LEU A 84 -32.72 -7.11 12.85
CA LEU A 84 -32.43 -6.36 11.61
C LEU A 84 -33.34 -6.78 10.44
N CYS A 85 -33.63 -8.07 10.30
CA CYS A 85 -34.47 -8.58 9.22
C CYS A 85 -35.97 -8.49 9.49
N SER A 86 -36.37 -7.82 10.57
CA SER A 86 -37.74 -7.29 10.70
C SER A 86 -37.91 -5.91 10.04
N HIS A 87 -36.82 -5.27 9.61
CA HIS A 87 -36.79 -3.99 8.91
C HIS A 87 -36.62 -4.17 7.40
N ALA A 88 -36.91 -3.11 6.63
CA ALA A 88 -36.86 -3.17 5.16
C ALA A 88 -35.44 -3.38 4.60
N ILE A 89 -34.39 -3.19 5.41
CA ILE A 89 -33.00 -3.46 5.01
C ILE A 89 -32.76 -4.91 4.58
N CYS A 90 -33.54 -5.90 5.05
CA CYS A 90 -33.46 -7.29 4.57
C CYS A 90 -34.54 -7.66 3.51
N ASP A 91 -35.38 -6.71 3.06
CA ASP A 91 -36.37 -6.98 2.02
C ASP A 91 -35.73 -6.93 0.63
N THR A 92 -35.36 -8.10 0.12
CA THR A 92 -34.71 -8.26 -1.20
C THR A 92 -35.63 -7.96 -2.39
N SER A 93 -36.92 -7.65 -2.15
CA SER A 93 -37.81 -7.14 -3.20
C SER A 93 -37.66 -5.62 -3.45
N LEU A 94 -36.98 -4.91 -2.55
CA LEU A 94 -36.67 -3.48 -2.66
C LEU A 94 -35.32 -3.26 -3.33
N SER A 95 -35.13 -2.06 -3.91
CA SER A 95 -33.82 -1.64 -4.38
C SER A 95 -32.84 -1.46 -3.21
N ILE A 96 -31.54 -1.68 -3.43
CA ILE A 96 -30.50 -1.46 -2.40
C ILE A 96 -30.62 -0.04 -1.82
N SER A 97 -30.83 0.98 -2.67
CA SER A 97 -31.01 2.36 -2.22
C SER A 97 -32.22 2.54 -1.30
N ASP A 98 -33.37 1.91 -1.58
CA ASP A 98 -34.55 1.99 -0.71
C ASP A 98 -34.33 1.28 0.63
N ARG A 99 -33.61 0.15 0.61
CA ARG A 99 -33.23 -0.62 1.80
C ARG A 99 -32.32 0.19 2.73
N VAL A 100 -31.27 0.80 2.16
CA VAL A 100 -30.34 1.68 2.87
C VAL A 100 -31.06 2.91 3.45
N LYS A 101 -31.88 3.60 2.64
CA LYS A 101 -32.68 4.74 3.10
C LYS A 101 -33.64 4.38 4.23
N SER A 102 -34.23 3.20 4.21
CA SER A 102 -35.06 2.73 5.32
C SER A 102 -34.25 2.59 6.60
N LEU A 103 -33.08 1.94 6.54
CA LEU A 103 -32.21 1.77 7.71
C LEU A 103 -31.81 3.13 8.31
N ILE A 104 -31.32 4.04 7.48
CA ILE A 104 -30.89 5.38 7.91
C ILE A 104 -32.08 6.19 8.47
N GLY A 105 -33.23 6.13 7.80
CA GLY A 105 -34.45 6.84 8.22
C GLY A 105 -35.03 6.34 9.55
N GLU A 106 -34.64 5.15 10.00
CA GLU A 106 -35.04 4.60 11.29
C GLU A 106 -34.10 4.97 12.43
N MET A 107 -32.90 5.51 12.17
CA MET A 107 -31.90 5.91 13.17
C MET A 107 -32.19 7.31 13.75
N THR A 108 -31.82 7.54 15.02
CA THR A 108 -31.75 8.91 15.56
C THR A 108 -30.50 9.62 15.06
N LEU A 109 -30.43 10.94 15.19
CA LEU A 109 -29.23 11.71 14.84
C LEU A 109 -27.99 11.21 15.59
N GLU A 110 -28.11 10.88 16.88
CA GLU A 110 -27.01 10.36 17.69
C GLU A 110 -26.53 9.00 17.15
N GLU A 111 -27.46 8.10 16.83
CA GLU A 111 -27.12 6.78 16.26
C GLU A 111 -26.45 6.92 14.91
N LYS A 112 -26.94 7.80 14.02
CA LYS A 112 -26.33 8.13 12.73
C LYS A 112 -24.89 8.57 12.91
N VAL A 113 -24.65 9.52 13.82
CA VAL A 113 -23.30 10.03 14.11
C VAL A 113 -22.36 8.91 14.57
N GLN A 114 -22.83 7.98 15.41
CA GLN A 114 -22.03 6.82 15.85
C GLN A 114 -21.67 5.82 14.74
N GLN A 115 -22.25 5.94 13.53
CA GLN A 115 -21.88 5.10 12.38
C GLN A 115 -20.90 5.81 11.42
N THR A 116 -20.57 7.08 11.66
CA THR A 116 -19.66 7.87 10.80
C THR A 116 -18.20 7.84 11.25
N THR A 117 -17.86 7.01 12.24
CA THR A 117 -16.48 6.79 12.71
C THR A 117 -15.99 5.40 12.26
N ASN A 118 -14.66 5.24 12.17
CA ASN A 118 -14.07 3.96 11.78
C ASN A 118 -14.44 2.78 12.71
N VAL A 119 -14.83 3.06 13.96
CA VAL A 119 -15.45 2.08 14.87
C VAL A 119 -16.93 2.41 14.96
N ALA A 120 -17.71 1.89 14.00
CA ALA A 120 -19.15 2.06 13.98
C ALA A 120 -19.77 1.16 15.06
N LEU A 121 -20.47 1.77 16.02
CA LEU A 121 -20.98 1.04 17.20
C LEU A 121 -22.19 0.16 16.91
N GLY A 122 -22.75 0.23 15.70
CA GLY A 122 -24.03 -0.41 15.37
C GLY A 122 -25.21 0.29 16.04
N VAL A 123 -26.40 -0.30 15.89
CA VAL A 123 -27.65 0.21 16.46
C VAL A 123 -28.43 -0.96 17.06
N GLY A 124 -28.20 -1.21 18.35
CA GLY A 124 -28.74 -2.38 19.04
C GLY A 124 -30.27 -2.53 18.96
N ARG A 125 -31.01 -1.42 19.02
CA ARG A 125 -32.49 -1.45 18.91
C ARG A 125 -33.00 -1.87 17.52
N LEU A 126 -32.17 -1.71 16.48
CA LEU A 126 -32.46 -2.13 15.10
C LEU A 126 -31.83 -3.50 14.80
N GLY A 127 -31.10 -4.09 15.74
CA GLY A 127 -30.33 -5.32 15.51
C GLY A 127 -29.14 -5.15 14.56
N LEU A 128 -28.70 -3.92 14.30
CA LEU A 128 -27.51 -3.66 13.50
C LEU A 128 -26.26 -3.83 14.36
N PHE A 129 -25.38 -4.75 13.96
CA PHE A 129 -24.10 -4.98 14.63
C PHE A 129 -23.10 -3.85 14.37
N GLY A 130 -22.12 -3.72 15.27
CA GLY A 130 -20.99 -2.83 15.05
C GLY A 130 -20.10 -3.31 13.90
N TYR A 131 -19.35 -2.39 13.32
CA TYR A 131 -18.45 -2.64 12.19
C TYR A 131 -17.17 -1.81 12.34
N THR A 132 -16.02 -2.41 12.03
CA THR A 132 -14.73 -1.71 12.06
C THR A 132 -14.19 -1.54 10.65
N TRP A 133 -14.07 -0.27 10.22
CA TRP A 133 -13.59 0.12 8.90
C TRP A 133 -12.06 0.11 8.78
N TRP A 134 -11.35 0.22 9.90
CA TRP A 134 -9.88 0.28 9.89
C TRP A 134 -9.25 -1.11 9.82
N ASN A 135 -9.10 -1.62 8.60
CA ASN A 135 -8.35 -2.84 8.29
C ASN A 135 -7.23 -2.50 7.30
N GLU A 136 -6.13 -3.26 7.30
CA GLU A 136 -4.94 -3.00 6.46
C GLU A 136 -4.54 -4.25 5.70
N ALA A 137 -4.03 -4.08 4.48
CA ALA A 137 -3.65 -5.20 3.61
C ALA A 137 -2.47 -4.88 2.67
N LEU A 138 -1.56 -3.99 3.09
CA LEU A 138 -0.57 -3.35 2.19
C LEU A 138 0.23 -4.33 1.32
N HIS A 139 0.70 -5.42 1.92
CA HIS A 139 1.51 -6.46 1.27
C HIS A 139 1.17 -7.87 1.80
N GLY A 140 -0.10 -8.07 2.15
CA GLY A 140 -0.60 -9.19 2.94
C GLY A 140 -1.64 -8.71 3.93
N TYR A 141 -2.54 -9.59 4.40
CA TYR A 141 -3.48 -9.23 5.47
C TYR A 141 -2.69 -8.76 6.71
N ALA A 142 -2.93 -7.53 7.15
CA ALA A 142 -2.07 -6.84 8.10
C ALA A 142 -2.75 -6.55 9.43
N ALA A 143 -1.94 -6.39 10.48
CA ALA A 143 -2.47 -6.05 11.80
C ALA A 143 -2.94 -4.58 11.83
N ALA A 144 -4.20 -4.36 12.20
CA ALA A 144 -4.79 -3.05 12.44
C ALA A 144 -5.82 -3.15 13.59
N PRO A 145 -6.42 -2.05 14.05
CA PRO A 145 -7.49 -2.14 15.07
C PRO A 145 -8.68 -3.02 14.65
N GLY A 146 -9.02 -3.06 13.36
CA GLY A 146 -10.06 -3.93 12.81
C GLY A 146 -9.57 -5.34 12.44
N SER A 147 -8.35 -5.48 11.90
CA SER A 147 -7.78 -6.75 11.45
C SER A 147 -6.81 -7.38 12.47
N GLN A 148 -7.21 -8.49 13.09
CA GLN A 148 -6.53 -9.02 14.29
C GLN A 148 -5.78 -10.35 14.07
N PHE A 149 -4.69 -10.53 14.83
CA PHE A 149 -3.92 -11.76 15.01
C PHE A 149 -3.76 -12.09 16.51
N ASN A 150 -4.86 -12.25 17.25
CA ASN A 150 -4.84 -12.36 18.72
C ASN A 150 -4.70 -13.81 19.24
N ILE A 151 -4.33 -14.75 18.36
CA ILE A 151 -4.14 -16.17 18.60
C ILE A 151 -2.74 -16.62 18.17
N PRO A 152 -2.25 -17.79 18.64
CA PRO A 152 -0.93 -18.31 18.23
C PRO A 152 -0.78 -18.43 16.71
N SER A 153 0.41 -18.16 16.18
CA SER A 153 0.65 -18.07 14.73
C SER A 153 0.50 -19.40 13.98
N ASP A 154 0.55 -20.52 14.69
CA ASP A 154 0.35 -21.88 14.19
C ASP A 154 -1.11 -22.35 14.27
N ALA A 155 -2.01 -21.55 14.83
CA ALA A 155 -3.45 -21.80 14.83
C ALA A 155 -4.13 -21.29 13.55
N GLU A 156 -5.34 -21.79 13.27
CA GLU A 156 -6.17 -21.27 12.18
C GLU A 156 -6.44 -19.77 12.38
N PHE A 157 -6.17 -18.95 11.36
CA PHE A 157 -6.20 -17.48 11.40
C PHE A 157 -5.13 -16.83 12.30
N GLY A 158 -4.10 -17.57 12.68
CA GLY A 158 -2.95 -17.04 13.43
C GLY A 158 -1.90 -16.33 12.59
N SER A 159 -1.93 -16.51 11.27
CA SER A 159 -0.96 -15.93 10.34
C SER A 159 -1.53 -15.79 8.93
N ALA A 160 -0.90 -14.97 8.08
CA ALA A 160 -1.25 -14.77 6.68
C ALA A 160 0.02 -14.62 5.83
N THR A 161 -0.09 -14.81 4.51
CA THR A 161 1.07 -14.67 3.61
C THR A 161 1.63 -13.24 3.70
N SER A 162 2.95 -13.11 3.89
CA SER A 162 3.67 -11.84 3.92
C SER A 162 4.53 -11.69 2.67
N PHE A 163 4.03 -10.93 1.69
CA PHE A 163 4.76 -10.58 0.47
C PHE A 163 5.87 -9.54 0.75
N PRO A 164 6.76 -9.27 -0.21
CA PRO A 164 7.63 -8.10 -0.13
C PRO A 164 6.84 -6.79 -0.05
N LEU A 165 7.45 -5.72 0.48
CA LEU A 165 6.82 -4.40 0.43
C LEU A 165 6.63 -3.92 -1.02
N PRO A 166 5.66 -3.02 -1.28
CA PRO A 166 5.37 -2.50 -2.62
C PRO A 166 6.59 -1.95 -3.35
N ILE A 167 7.55 -1.33 -2.65
CA ILE A 167 8.77 -0.83 -3.28
C ILE A 167 9.61 -1.94 -3.95
N LEU A 168 9.68 -3.13 -3.36
CA LEU A 168 10.40 -4.27 -3.96
C LEU A 168 9.55 -4.97 -5.02
N MET A 169 8.23 -5.09 -4.80
CA MET A 169 7.34 -5.63 -5.81
C MET A 169 7.32 -4.76 -7.09
N GLY A 170 7.34 -3.43 -6.94
CA GLY A 170 7.49 -2.50 -8.05
C GLY A 170 8.81 -2.70 -8.80
N ALA A 171 9.90 -3.03 -8.09
CA ALA A 171 11.19 -3.26 -8.73
C ALA A 171 11.21 -4.47 -9.67
N ALA A 172 10.19 -5.34 -9.61
CA ALA A 172 10.02 -6.41 -10.58
C ALA A 172 9.54 -5.90 -11.96
N PHE A 173 8.85 -4.75 -12.03
CA PHE A 173 8.22 -4.23 -13.26
C PHE A 173 7.40 -5.32 -13.99
N ASP A 174 6.65 -6.11 -13.23
CA ASP A 174 5.82 -7.22 -13.70
C ASP A 174 4.37 -6.99 -13.26
N ASP A 175 3.54 -6.50 -14.18
CA ASP A 175 2.12 -6.26 -13.95
C ASP A 175 1.36 -7.54 -13.60
N GLU A 176 1.74 -8.68 -14.20
CA GLU A 176 1.09 -9.97 -13.93
C GLU A 176 1.40 -10.43 -12.50
N LEU A 177 2.64 -10.25 -12.04
CA LEU A 177 3.02 -10.50 -10.65
C LEU A 177 2.15 -9.69 -9.67
N ILE A 178 1.99 -8.39 -9.91
CA ILE A 178 1.17 -7.53 -9.02
C ILE A 178 -0.28 -8.00 -9.00
N SER A 179 -0.86 -8.35 -10.14
CA SER A 179 -2.23 -8.88 -10.24
C SER A 179 -2.39 -10.19 -9.43
N GLN A 180 -1.43 -11.10 -9.53
CA GLN A 180 -1.44 -12.38 -8.80
C GLN A 180 -1.31 -12.15 -7.29
N VAL A 181 -0.40 -11.27 -6.86
CA VAL A 181 -0.21 -10.94 -5.43
C VAL A 181 -1.48 -10.32 -4.86
N ALA A 182 -2.04 -9.32 -5.55
CA ALA A 182 -3.28 -8.67 -5.13
C ALA A 182 -4.45 -9.65 -5.00
N SER A 183 -4.57 -10.60 -5.92
CA SER A 183 -5.61 -11.64 -5.88
C SER A 183 -5.48 -12.51 -4.63
N VAL A 184 -4.26 -12.88 -4.23
CA VAL A 184 -4.02 -13.60 -2.98
C VAL A 184 -4.35 -12.74 -1.77
N ILE A 185 -3.91 -11.49 -1.74
CA ILE A 185 -4.17 -10.57 -0.62
C ILE A 185 -5.69 -10.40 -0.41
N GLY A 186 -6.45 -10.15 -1.49
CA GLY A 186 -7.90 -9.99 -1.42
C GLY A 186 -8.60 -11.28 -0.97
N MET A 187 -8.17 -12.44 -1.47
CA MET A 187 -8.73 -13.74 -1.11
C MET A 187 -8.48 -14.07 0.37
N GLU A 188 -7.23 -13.91 0.85
CA GLU A 188 -6.90 -14.15 2.26
C GLU A 188 -7.66 -13.17 3.15
N SER A 189 -7.67 -11.87 2.81
CA SER A 189 -8.41 -10.85 3.55
C SER A 189 -9.90 -11.17 3.66
N ARG A 190 -10.52 -11.63 2.56
CA ARG A 190 -11.92 -12.05 2.56
C ARG A 190 -12.16 -13.30 3.41
N ALA A 191 -11.23 -14.26 3.42
CA ALA A 191 -11.31 -15.43 4.29
C ALA A 191 -11.26 -15.04 5.78
N PHE A 192 -10.40 -14.10 6.19
CA PHE A 192 -10.40 -13.56 7.55
C PHE A 192 -11.72 -12.86 7.88
N ALA A 193 -12.23 -12.03 6.96
CA ALA A 193 -13.47 -11.28 7.16
C ALA A 193 -14.72 -12.18 7.28
N ASN A 194 -14.79 -13.28 6.52
CA ASN A 194 -15.89 -14.26 6.61
C ASN A 194 -16.01 -14.91 8.01
N TYR A 195 -14.93 -14.87 8.81
CA TYR A 195 -14.86 -15.39 10.17
C TYR A 195 -14.74 -14.28 11.24
N GLU A 196 -15.10 -13.04 10.88
CA GLU A 196 -15.18 -11.88 11.78
C GLU A 196 -13.84 -11.48 12.42
N TRP A 197 -12.71 -11.82 11.78
CA TRP A 197 -11.38 -11.36 12.21
C TRP A 197 -11.03 -9.94 11.75
N SER A 198 -11.83 -9.39 10.83
CA SER A 198 -11.75 -8.05 10.25
C SER A 198 -13.10 -7.60 9.68
N GLY A 199 -13.16 -6.32 9.29
CA GLY A 199 -14.15 -5.84 8.34
C GLY A 199 -13.89 -6.31 6.90
N LEU A 200 -14.66 -5.78 5.95
CA LEU A 200 -14.61 -6.11 4.52
C LEU A 200 -13.98 -5.00 3.66
N ASP A 201 -13.55 -3.89 4.28
CA ASP A 201 -12.82 -2.80 3.63
C ASP A 201 -11.41 -2.66 4.20
N PHE A 202 -10.45 -2.37 3.32
CA PHE A 202 -9.03 -2.33 3.65
C PHE A 202 -8.42 -1.02 3.15
N TRP A 203 -7.65 -0.37 4.01
CA TRP A 203 -7.01 0.91 3.73
C TRP A 203 -5.72 0.75 2.94
N THR A 204 -5.85 0.14 1.78
CA THR A 204 -4.75 -0.24 0.89
C THR A 204 -5.21 -0.02 -0.55
N PRO A 205 -4.33 0.44 -1.45
CA PRO A 205 -2.89 0.73 -1.30
C PRO A 205 -2.51 2.17 -0.95
N ASP A 206 -1.26 2.35 -0.49
CA ASP A 206 -0.56 3.65 -0.59
C ASP A 206 -0.03 3.83 -2.03
N ILE A 207 -0.44 4.91 -2.68
CA ILE A 207 -0.17 5.23 -4.08
C ILE A 207 0.35 6.65 -4.25
N ASN A 208 0.86 7.24 -3.17
CA ASN A 208 1.68 8.43 -3.27
C ASN A 208 2.97 8.13 -4.06
N ASN A 209 3.60 9.15 -4.65
CA ASN A 209 4.87 8.99 -5.34
C ASN A 209 6.02 9.16 -4.36
N PHE A 210 7.08 8.34 -4.45
CA PHE A 210 8.27 8.49 -3.59
C PHE A 210 9.17 9.68 -4.01
N VAL A 211 8.63 10.89 -3.95
CA VAL A 211 9.25 12.14 -4.43
C VAL A 211 10.32 12.69 -3.48
N GLU A 212 10.17 12.45 -2.18
CA GLU A 212 11.10 12.88 -1.14
C GLU A 212 11.86 11.65 -0.65
N PRO A 213 13.15 11.48 -1.01
CA PRO A 213 13.88 10.25 -0.71
C PRO A 213 14.07 10.01 0.78
N ARG A 214 13.92 11.03 1.65
CA ARG A 214 13.95 10.85 3.10
C ARG A 214 12.64 10.31 3.69
N TRP A 215 11.57 10.28 2.90
CA TRP A 215 10.24 9.94 3.39
C TRP A 215 10.20 8.56 4.06
N GLY A 216 9.75 8.52 5.32
CA GLY A 216 9.73 7.30 6.13
C GLY A 216 8.82 6.19 5.59
N ARG A 217 7.80 6.54 4.80
CA ARG A 217 6.84 5.58 4.22
C ARG A 217 7.01 5.39 2.72
N GLY A 218 8.10 5.88 2.13
CA GLY A 218 8.36 5.61 0.71
C GLY A 218 8.59 4.12 0.41
N GLN A 219 8.82 3.30 1.43
CA GLN A 219 8.83 1.83 1.33
C GLN A 219 7.44 1.24 1.01
N GLU A 220 6.35 1.98 1.25
CA GLU A 220 4.95 1.55 1.03
C GLU A 220 4.46 1.75 -0.40
N VAL A 221 5.23 2.45 -1.22
CA VAL A 221 4.83 2.84 -2.57
C VAL A 221 5.73 2.16 -3.60
N PRO A 222 5.23 1.86 -4.82
CA PRO A 222 5.99 1.07 -5.77
C PRO A 222 7.11 1.85 -6.46
N SER A 223 7.04 3.20 -6.51
CA SER A 223 7.99 3.99 -7.30
C SER A 223 7.96 5.51 -7.02
N GLU A 224 9.01 6.23 -7.42
CA GLU A 224 8.96 7.68 -7.64
C GLU A 224 8.23 8.06 -8.95
N ASP A 225 8.03 7.12 -9.89
CA ASP A 225 7.49 7.41 -11.21
C ASP A 225 5.95 7.30 -11.28
N SER A 226 5.29 8.32 -11.83
CA SER A 226 3.82 8.39 -11.87
C SER A 226 3.17 7.40 -12.84
N TYR A 227 3.82 7.07 -13.96
CA TYR A 227 3.35 5.99 -14.86
C TYR A 227 3.39 4.65 -14.14
N HIS A 228 4.51 4.35 -13.49
CA HIS A 228 4.70 3.09 -12.81
C HIS A 228 3.72 2.89 -11.64
N VAL A 229 3.52 3.91 -10.80
CA VAL A 229 2.50 3.83 -9.74
C VAL A 229 1.10 3.65 -10.33
N SER A 230 0.76 4.34 -11.44
CA SER A 230 -0.53 4.19 -12.11
C SER A 230 -0.72 2.77 -12.68
N SER A 231 0.32 2.18 -13.26
CA SER A 231 0.30 0.80 -13.77
C SER A 231 0.14 -0.21 -12.63
N TYR A 232 0.90 -0.06 -11.54
CA TYR A 232 0.76 -0.87 -10.33
C TYR A 232 -0.69 -0.86 -9.81
N VAL A 233 -1.32 0.32 -9.71
CA VAL A 233 -2.71 0.48 -9.30
C VAL A 233 -3.69 -0.25 -10.22
N ARG A 234 -3.47 -0.16 -11.54
CA ARG A 234 -4.33 -0.81 -12.54
C ARG A 234 -4.33 -2.33 -12.42
N GLN A 235 -3.29 -2.93 -11.82
CA GLN A 235 -3.23 -4.37 -11.54
C GLN A 235 -3.71 -4.70 -10.12
N LEU A 236 -3.32 -3.89 -9.13
CA LEU A 236 -3.58 -4.18 -7.73
C LEU A 236 -5.07 -4.08 -7.36
N ILE A 237 -5.74 -2.99 -7.76
CA ILE A 237 -7.14 -2.76 -7.35
C ILE A 237 -8.08 -3.85 -7.87
N PRO A 238 -8.03 -4.25 -9.16
CA PRO A 238 -8.84 -5.38 -9.62
C PRO A 238 -8.53 -6.68 -8.87
N GLY A 239 -7.26 -7.00 -8.61
CA GLY A 239 -6.91 -8.21 -7.87
C GLY A 239 -7.48 -8.22 -6.44
N LEU A 240 -7.40 -7.09 -5.73
CA LEU A 240 -7.99 -6.96 -4.40
C LEU A 240 -9.53 -7.09 -4.45
N GLN A 241 -10.18 -6.34 -5.35
CA GLN A 241 -11.64 -6.23 -5.39
C GLN A 241 -12.35 -7.37 -6.13
N GLY A 242 -11.65 -8.33 -6.74
CA GLY A 242 -12.26 -9.46 -7.44
C GLY A 242 -12.59 -9.19 -8.92
N GLY A 243 -11.82 -8.31 -9.57
CA GLY A 243 -11.92 -8.03 -11.00
C GLY A 243 -12.65 -6.73 -11.35
N LEU A 244 -12.91 -6.54 -12.65
CA LEU A 244 -13.59 -5.36 -13.22
C LEU A 244 -14.93 -5.70 -13.89
N ASP A 245 -15.32 -6.98 -13.92
CA ASP A 245 -16.51 -7.45 -14.61
C ASP A 245 -17.81 -6.97 -13.93
N ASN A 246 -17.81 -6.88 -12.61
CA ASN A 246 -18.93 -6.38 -11.82
C ASN A 246 -18.44 -5.49 -10.66
N LEU A 247 -18.48 -4.16 -10.81
CA LEU A 247 -18.03 -3.25 -9.75
C LEU A 247 -19.00 -3.15 -8.57
N ASP A 248 -20.23 -3.63 -8.72
CA ASP A 248 -21.26 -3.68 -7.67
C ASP A 248 -21.11 -4.92 -6.76
N GLU A 249 -20.23 -5.87 -7.11
CA GLU A 249 -19.90 -7.06 -6.31
C GLU A 249 -18.36 -7.20 -6.20
N LYS A 250 -17.84 -6.95 -5.01
CA LYS A 250 -16.42 -6.90 -4.69
C LYS A 250 -16.05 -7.99 -3.70
N GLN A 251 -14.86 -8.56 -3.88
CA GLN A 251 -14.24 -9.47 -2.91
C GLN A 251 -13.93 -8.75 -1.58
N ILE A 252 -13.26 -7.60 -1.66
CA ILE A 252 -13.06 -6.64 -0.56
C ILE A 252 -13.14 -5.22 -1.13
N ILE A 253 -13.36 -4.22 -0.29
CA ILE A 253 -13.27 -2.81 -0.69
C ILE A 253 -11.83 -2.33 -0.51
N ALA A 254 -11.20 -1.89 -1.60
CA ALA A 254 -9.90 -1.22 -1.54
C ALA A 254 -10.07 0.29 -1.28
N THR A 255 -9.04 0.91 -0.70
CA THR A 255 -9.00 2.35 -0.42
C THR A 255 -7.65 2.93 -0.84
N CYS A 256 -7.62 3.66 -1.94
CA CYS A 256 -6.41 4.34 -2.38
C CYS A 256 -6.07 5.52 -1.47
N LYS A 257 -4.82 5.57 -0.98
CA LYS A 257 -4.33 6.58 -0.04
C LYS A 257 -2.96 7.12 -0.44
N HIS A 258 -2.52 8.28 0.02
CA HIS A 258 -3.27 9.30 0.77
C HIS A 258 -3.45 10.52 -0.13
N TYR A 259 -4.71 10.86 -0.40
CA TYR A 259 -5.11 11.88 -1.36
C TYR A 259 -5.01 13.28 -0.73
N ILE A 260 -4.05 14.15 -1.10
CA ILE A 260 -2.91 13.95 -2.01
C ILE A 260 -1.61 14.49 -1.39
N ALA A 261 -0.50 14.18 -2.06
CA ALA A 261 0.82 14.77 -1.84
C ALA A 261 1.40 14.57 -0.42
N ASN A 262 0.94 13.55 0.30
CA ASN A 262 1.45 13.16 1.60
C ASN A 262 2.76 12.35 1.46
N ASN A 263 3.88 13.03 1.29
CA ASN A 263 5.19 12.40 1.00
C ASN A 263 6.27 12.74 2.04
N ALA A 264 5.89 13.13 3.24
CA ALA A 264 6.79 13.35 4.37
C ALA A 264 6.05 13.04 5.67
N GLU A 265 6.75 12.51 6.67
CA GLU A 265 6.19 12.14 7.97
C GLU A 265 6.31 13.25 9.00
N THR A 266 7.40 14.01 8.94
CA THR A 266 7.69 15.13 9.83
C THR A 266 6.66 16.22 9.62
N ASN A 267 6.02 16.70 10.69
CA ASN A 267 4.99 17.75 10.66
C ASN A 267 3.78 17.49 9.73
N ARG A 268 3.58 16.27 9.20
CA ARG A 268 2.52 15.96 8.22
C ARG A 268 1.09 16.34 8.62
N TYR A 269 0.83 16.52 9.91
CA TYR A 269 -0.48 16.87 10.48
C TYR A 269 -0.86 18.35 10.33
N GLY A 270 0.10 19.23 10.04
CA GLY A 270 -0.13 20.68 9.99
C GLY A 270 0.51 21.40 8.81
N GLU A 271 1.41 20.74 8.06
CA GLU A 271 2.08 21.34 6.91
C GLU A 271 1.17 21.50 5.69
N ASN A 272 1.47 22.52 4.89
CA ASN A 272 0.82 22.79 3.60
C ASN A 272 1.76 22.40 2.46
N TYR A 273 1.39 21.37 1.70
CA TYR A 273 2.08 20.98 0.48
C TYR A 273 1.30 21.53 -0.72
N ASP A 274 1.87 22.52 -1.39
CA ASP A 274 1.26 23.19 -2.55
C ASP A 274 1.97 22.81 -3.87
N PRO A 275 1.71 21.64 -4.47
CA PRO A 275 2.15 21.39 -5.83
C PRO A 275 1.58 22.43 -6.80
N THR A 276 2.37 22.81 -7.80
CA THR A 276 1.88 23.64 -8.91
C THR A 276 0.76 22.92 -9.65
N ARG A 277 -0.15 23.65 -10.31
CA ARG A 277 -1.20 23.02 -11.15
C ARG A 277 -0.61 22.12 -12.23
N GLN A 278 0.52 22.52 -12.79
CA GLN A 278 1.28 21.70 -13.73
C GLN A 278 1.70 20.36 -13.09
N ASP A 279 2.32 20.37 -11.91
CA ASP A 279 2.74 19.16 -11.19
C ASP A 279 1.56 18.30 -10.70
N LEU A 280 0.43 18.92 -10.34
CA LEU A 280 -0.81 18.20 -10.06
C LEU A 280 -1.23 17.36 -11.26
N GLY A 281 -1.29 17.98 -12.44
CA GLY A 281 -1.74 17.33 -13.67
C GLY A 281 -0.84 16.19 -14.13
N GLU A 282 0.48 16.36 -14.12
CA GLU A 282 1.40 15.38 -14.69
C GLU A 282 2.06 14.40 -13.70
N TYR A 283 1.90 14.59 -12.39
CA TYR A 283 2.65 13.78 -11.42
C TYR A 283 1.83 13.32 -10.20
N TYR A 284 1.20 14.23 -9.46
CA TYR A 284 0.55 13.88 -8.19
C TYR A 284 -0.84 13.26 -8.32
N LEU A 285 -1.62 13.68 -9.32
CA LEU A 285 -2.97 13.17 -9.54
C LEU A 285 -3.08 11.88 -10.38
N PRO A 286 -2.20 11.60 -11.38
CA PRO A 286 -2.35 10.43 -12.23
C PRO A 286 -2.57 9.09 -11.51
N PRO A 287 -1.85 8.74 -10.41
CA PRO A 287 -2.09 7.48 -9.71
C PRO A 287 -3.51 7.39 -9.12
N PHE A 288 -4.00 8.48 -8.53
CA PHE A 288 -5.35 8.55 -7.98
C PHE A 288 -6.42 8.55 -9.08
N LYS A 289 -6.15 9.22 -10.20
CA LYS A 289 -7.00 9.18 -11.40
C LYS A 289 -7.14 7.75 -11.91
N ALA A 290 -6.03 7.02 -12.03
CA ALA A 290 -6.05 5.61 -12.41
C ALA A 290 -6.89 4.79 -11.41
N CYS A 291 -6.67 4.97 -10.10
CA CYS A 291 -7.39 4.23 -9.07
C CYS A 291 -8.92 4.45 -9.09
N MET A 292 -9.36 5.71 -9.25
CA MET A 292 -10.77 6.07 -9.16
C MET A 292 -11.51 5.90 -10.49
N ARG A 293 -10.94 6.42 -11.57
CA ARG A 293 -11.58 6.49 -12.89
C ARG A 293 -11.37 5.22 -13.70
N ASP A 294 -10.15 4.66 -13.69
CA ASP A 294 -9.78 3.59 -14.61
C ASP A 294 -10.15 2.20 -14.05
N VAL A 295 -9.95 1.98 -12.74
CA VAL A 295 -10.20 0.67 -12.09
C VAL A 295 -11.22 0.67 -10.95
N GLY A 296 -11.85 1.81 -10.64
CA GLY A 296 -13.05 1.87 -9.80
C GLY A 296 -12.88 1.30 -8.39
N SER A 297 -11.83 1.72 -7.67
CA SER A 297 -11.71 1.47 -6.23
C SER A 297 -12.98 1.95 -5.49
N GLY A 298 -13.44 1.20 -4.49
CA GLY A 298 -14.65 1.56 -3.74
C GLY A 298 -14.47 2.76 -2.82
N SER A 299 -13.24 3.03 -2.39
CA SER A 299 -12.94 4.07 -1.41
C SER A 299 -11.65 4.83 -1.74
N LEU A 300 -11.53 6.01 -1.14
CA LEU A 300 -10.34 6.86 -1.16
C LEU A 300 -10.11 7.47 0.23
N MET A 301 -8.84 7.59 0.63
CA MET A 301 -8.47 8.22 1.90
C MET A 301 -7.92 9.63 1.68
N CYS A 302 -8.53 10.63 2.31
CA CYS A 302 -7.97 11.99 2.35
C CYS A 302 -6.80 12.07 3.35
N ALA A 303 -5.73 12.75 2.93
CA ALA A 303 -4.48 12.84 3.69
C ALA A 303 -4.55 13.76 4.92
N TYR A 304 -3.49 13.74 5.71
CA TYR A 304 -3.30 14.64 6.85
C TYR A 304 -3.07 16.09 6.46
N ASN A 305 -2.14 16.32 5.52
CA ASN A 305 -1.63 17.64 5.18
C ASN A 305 -2.71 18.57 4.60
N ALA A 306 -2.35 19.85 4.44
CA ALA A 306 -3.08 20.78 3.60
C ALA A 306 -2.48 20.82 2.20
N ALA A 307 -3.31 21.24 1.24
CA ALA A 307 -2.88 21.70 -0.07
C ALA A 307 -3.77 22.85 -0.50
N LEU A 308 -3.20 23.82 -1.21
CA LEU A 308 -3.83 25.08 -1.59
C LEU A 308 -4.44 25.81 -0.37
N GLY A 309 -3.75 25.70 0.77
CA GLY A 309 -4.11 26.29 2.06
C GLY A 309 -5.26 25.62 2.80
N VAL A 310 -5.78 24.48 2.32
CA VAL A 310 -6.94 23.79 2.91
C VAL A 310 -6.58 22.35 3.27
N PRO A 311 -6.82 21.88 4.52
CA PRO A 311 -6.59 20.49 4.93
C PRO A 311 -7.30 19.51 4.00
N MET A 312 -6.64 18.43 3.58
CA MET A 312 -7.13 17.56 2.51
C MET A 312 -8.50 16.91 2.81
N CYS A 313 -8.81 16.64 4.09
CA CYS A 313 -10.12 16.12 4.50
C CYS A 313 -11.24 17.18 4.58
N ALA A 314 -10.94 18.45 4.33
CA ALA A 314 -11.90 19.54 4.20
C ALA A 314 -11.74 20.30 2.87
N ASN A 315 -11.09 19.68 1.86
CA ASN A 315 -10.71 20.35 0.62
C ASN A 315 -11.66 20.00 -0.52
N GLU A 316 -12.66 20.85 -0.76
CA GLU A 316 -13.70 20.61 -1.78
C GLU A 316 -13.16 20.61 -3.21
N TYR A 317 -12.03 21.27 -3.49
CA TYR A 317 -11.43 21.21 -4.83
C TYR A 317 -10.99 19.80 -5.19
N PHE A 318 -10.31 19.14 -4.26
CA PHE A 318 -9.85 17.79 -4.51
C PHE A 318 -10.99 16.77 -4.39
N GLN A 319 -11.90 16.94 -3.43
CA GLN A 319 -12.97 15.96 -3.18
C GLN A 319 -14.18 16.10 -4.12
N GLU A 320 -14.63 17.32 -4.41
CA GLU A 320 -15.83 17.56 -5.20
C GLU A 320 -15.48 17.86 -6.66
N ASP A 321 -14.65 18.87 -6.94
CA ASP A 321 -14.38 19.27 -8.34
C ASP A 321 -13.58 18.22 -9.12
N ILE A 322 -12.50 17.71 -8.54
CA ILE A 322 -11.65 16.69 -9.20
C ILE A 322 -12.26 15.29 -9.04
N LEU A 323 -12.37 14.80 -7.82
CA LEU A 323 -12.70 13.39 -7.58
C LEU A 323 -14.14 13.04 -8.00
N ARG A 324 -15.15 13.77 -7.49
CA ARG A 324 -16.55 13.50 -7.85
C ARG A 324 -16.94 14.11 -9.21
N GLY A 325 -16.45 15.30 -9.53
CA GLY A 325 -16.75 16.04 -10.76
C GLY A 325 -16.00 15.49 -11.98
N GLN A 326 -14.68 15.69 -12.04
CA GLN A 326 -13.86 15.32 -13.20
C GLN A 326 -13.72 13.79 -13.37
N TRP A 327 -13.53 13.04 -12.28
CA TRP A 327 -13.29 11.58 -12.35
C TRP A 327 -14.56 10.74 -12.15
N ASN A 328 -15.69 11.38 -11.89
CA ASN A 328 -17.00 10.74 -11.74
C ASN A 328 -17.04 9.66 -10.63
N PHE A 329 -16.40 9.91 -9.48
CA PHE A 329 -16.46 9.07 -8.28
C PHE A 329 -17.81 9.23 -7.54
N THR A 330 -18.90 8.86 -8.21
CA THR A 330 -20.28 9.21 -7.80
C THR A 330 -21.24 8.02 -7.73
N ALA A 331 -20.78 6.78 -7.97
CA ALA A 331 -21.65 5.62 -7.78
C ALA A 331 -22.06 5.51 -6.30
N PRO A 332 -23.23 4.92 -5.97
CA PRO A 332 -23.81 4.98 -4.63
C PRO A 332 -22.91 4.49 -3.50
N TYR A 333 -21.95 3.61 -3.78
CA TYR A 333 -21.02 3.04 -2.79
C TYR A 333 -19.69 3.80 -2.65
N ASN A 334 -19.45 4.87 -3.42
CA ASN A 334 -18.16 5.57 -3.41
C ASN A 334 -18.07 6.51 -2.21
N TYR A 335 -17.23 6.14 -1.24
CA TYR A 335 -17.03 6.92 -0.01
C TYR A 335 -15.59 7.41 0.15
N ILE A 336 -15.43 8.47 0.93
CA ILE A 336 -14.14 9.03 1.34
C ILE A 336 -13.96 8.77 2.83
N THR A 337 -12.86 8.16 3.22
CA THR A 337 -12.43 8.06 4.62
C THR A 337 -11.34 9.06 4.94
N SER A 338 -11.32 9.56 6.17
CA SER A 338 -10.17 10.31 6.66
C SER A 338 -9.03 9.39 7.04
N ASP A 339 -7.80 9.86 6.90
CA ASP A 339 -6.68 9.32 7.67
C ASP A 339 -6.94 9.52 9.19
N CYS A 340 -6.23 8.76 10.02
CA CYS A 340 -6.52 8.61 11.44
C CYS A 340 -6.15 9.81 12.28
N GLY A 341 -7.16 10.60 12.61
CA GLY A 341 -7.04 11.88 13.29
C GLY A 341 -7.06 13.09 12.37
N ALA A 342 -7.02 12.91 11.04
CA ALA A 342 -6.96 14.01 10.06
C ALA A 342 -8.09 15.04 10.26
N VAL A 343 -9.32 14.59 10.53
CA VAL A 343 -10.44 15.50 10.84
C VAL A 343 -10.19 16.30 12.12
N GLY A 344 -9.57 15.72 13.14
CA GLY A 344 -9.19 16.45 14.35
C GLY A 344 -8.08 17.49 14.09
N TYR A 345 -7.10 17.12 13.26
CA TYR A 345 -5.95 17.97 12.94
C TYR A 345 -6.31 19.22 12.12
N ILE A 346 -7.45 19.23 11.42
CA ILE A 346 -8.03 20.45 10.83
C ILE A 346 -8.11 21.58 11.87
N PHE A 347 -8.44 21.25 13.12
CA PHE A 347 -8.45 22.21 14.22
C PHE A 347 -7.09 22.27 14.94
N THR A 348 -6.55 21.14 15.40
CA THR A 348 -5.47 21.18 16.40
C THR A 348 -4.09 21.52 15.83
N ASP A 349 -3.83 21.19 14.56
CA ASP A 349 -2.50 21.28 13.96
C ASP A 349 -2.49 22.24 12.76
N HIS A 350 -3.58 22.23 11.98
CA HIS A 350 -3.75 23.19 10.89
C HIS A 350 -4.26 24.56 11.34
N GLU A 351 -4.94 24.63 12.49
CA GLU A 351 -5.65 25.82 12.97
C GLU A 351 -6.63 26.40 11.92
N PHE A 352 -7.16 25.55 11.03
CA PHE A 352 -8.04 25.97 9.93
C PHE A 352 -9.42 26.43 10.43
N VAL A 353 -9.84 25.99 11.62
CA VAL A 353 -11.12 26.33 12.26
C VAL A 353 -10.93 26.49 13.77
N ASP A 354 -11.90 27.08 14.46
CA ASP A 354 -11.78 27.44 15.88
C ASP A 354 -11.89 26.27 16.88
N ASN A 355 -12.47 25.12 16.49
CA ASN A 355 -12.71 23.98 17.40
C ASN A 355 -13.06 22.68 16.66
N ALA A 356 -13.10 21.58 17.41
CA ALA A 356 -13.41 20.23 16.89
C ALA A 356 -14.81 20.10 16.25
N THR A 357 -15.82 20.82 16.75
CA THR A 357 -17.18 20.81 16.18
C THR A 357 -17.20 21.47 14.80
N ALA A 358 -16.49 22.58 14.64
CA ALA A 358 -16.27 23.22 13.34
C ALA A 358 -15.45 22.32 12.40
N ALA A 359 -14.45 21.60 12.91
CA ALA A 359 -13.64 20.66 12.12
C ALA A 359 -14.47 19.48 11.57
N ALA A 360 -15.34 18.91 12.42
CA ALA A 360 -16.30 17.90 11.98
C ALA A 360 -17.22 18.42 10.88
N ALA A 361 -17.73 19.65 11.03
CA ALA A 361 -18.64 20.28 10.08
C ALA A 361 -17.99 20.51 8.70
N VAL A 362 -16.79 21.11 8.65
CA VAL A 362 -16.12 21.39 7.36
C VAL A 362 -15.72 20.10 6.63
N ALA A 363 -15.25 19.08 7.35
CA ALA A 363 -14.90 17.80 6.73
C ALA A 363 -16.12 17.07 6.17
N MET A 364 -17.20 16.99 6.96
CA MET A 364 -18.46 16.37 6.53
C MET A 364 -19.07 17.12 5.33
N ASN A 365 -19.04 18.45 5.34
CA ASN A 365 -19.54 19.25 4.23
C ASN A 365 -18.68 19.11 2.97
N ALA A 366 -17.36 18.92 3.11
CA ALA A 366 -16.45 18.78 1.97
C ALA A 366 -16.56 17.45 1.23
N GLY A 367 -17.07 16.39 1.87
CA GLY A 367 -17.24 15.06 1.24
C GLY A 367 -16.54 13.91 1.95
N THR A 368 -15.85 14.17 3.07
CA THR A 368 -15.31 13.11 3.92
C THR A 368 -16.49 12.41 4.61
N ASP A 369 -16.77 11.17 4.21
CA ASP A 369 -17.95 10.43 4.66
C ASP A 369 -17.69 9.70 5.99
N LEU A 370 -16.46 9.22 6.19
CA LEU A 370 -16.04 8.43 7.35
C LEU A 370 -14.84 9.09 8.05
N ASN A 371 -14.90 9.22 9.38
CA ASN A 371 -13.78 9.70 10.18
C ASN A 371 -13.03 8.53 10.83
N CYS A 372 -11.76 8.30 10.45
CA CYS A 372 -10.85 7.56 11.32
C CYS A 372 -10.52 8.40 12.56
N GLY A 373 -11.14 8.05 13.69
CA GLY A 373 -11.08 8.80 14.93
C GLY A 373 -12.46 9.14 15.49
N ASN A 374 -12.48 10.13 16.39
CA ASN A 374 -13.65 10.44 17.22
C ASN A 374 -14.20 11.85 17.00
N THR A 375 -13.66 12.62 16.05
CA THR A 375 -14.02 14.03 15.86
C THR A 375 -15.47 14.17 15.37
N TYR A 376 -15.96 13.22 14.58
CA TYR A 376 -17.36 13.19 14.13
C TYR A 376 -18.39 12.99 15.24
N ASN A 377 -17.99 12.59 16.46
CA ASN A 377 -18.91 12.60 17.61
C ASN A 377 -19.47 14.01 17.92
N ASN A 378 -18.85 15.07 17.41
CA ASN A 378 -19.33 16.45 17.55
C ASN A 378 -20.39 16.83 16.50
N LEU A 379 -20.73 15.96 15.54
CA LEU A 379 -21.68 16.28 14.46
C LEU A 379 -23.10 16.59 14.97
N VAL A 380 -23.51 16.01 16.11
CA VAL A 380 -24.79 16.36 16.74
C VAL A 380 -24.83 17.86 17.08
N GLU A 381 -23.75 18.38 17.68
CA GLU A 381 -23.62 19.81 17.99
C GLU A 381 -23.51 20.65 16.71
N ALA A 382 -22.76 20.17 15.70
CA ALA A 382 -22.62 20.86 14.42
C ALA A 382 -23.98 21.05 13.69
N VAL A 383 -24.85 20.03 13.74
CA VAL A 383 -26.22 20.13 13.21
C VAL A 383 -27.06 21.13 14.01
N GLN A 384 -26.97 21.10 15.35
CA GLN A 384 -27.68 22.04 16.22
C GLN A 384 -27.26 23.50 15.99
N ASN A 385 -25.98 23.73 15.67
CA ASN A 385 -25.44 25.05 15.33
C ASN A 385 -25.72 25.49 13.88
N GLY A 386 -26.29 24.61 13.05
CA GLY A 386 -26.51 24.88 11.62
C GLY A 386 -25.22 24.92 10.80
N TRP A 387 -24.13 24.33 11.30
CA TRP A 387 -22.84 24.26 10.62
C TRP A 387 -22.76 23.07 9.65
N THR A 388 -23.57 22.05 9.88
CA THR A 388 -23.84 20.98 8.90
C THR A 388 -25.32 20.60 9.00
N SER A 389 -25.77 19.57 8.27
CA SER A 389 -27.15 19.11 8.30
C SER A 389 -27.22 17.60 8.47
N GLU A 390 -28.31 17.12 9.09
CA GLU A 390 -28.61 15.68 9.16
C GLU A 390 -28.64 15.04 7.76
N GLY A 391 -29.12 15.77 6.74
CA GLY A 391 -29.11 15.28 5.36
C GLY A 391 -27.71 15.02 4.78
N ARG A 392 -26.68 15.75 5.24
CA ARG A 392 -25.29 15.48 4.83
C ARG A 392 -24.74 14.22 5.51
N ILE A 393 -25.12 14.00 6.77
CA ILE A 393 -24.81 12.75 7.49
C ILE A 393 -25.53 11.57 6.81
N ASP A 394 -26.78 11.74 6.41
CA ASP A 394 -27.54 10.71 5.68
C ASP A 394 -26.87 10.36 4.34
N GLU A 395 -26.31 11.33 3.62
CA GLU A 395 -25.56 11.10 2.38
C GLU A 395 -24.28 10.28 2.62
N ALA A 396 -23.52 10.59 3.67
CA ALA A 396 -22.34 9.83 4.05
C ALA A 396 -22.71 8.37 4.43
N LEU A 397 -23.76 8.19 5.22
CA LEU A 397 -24.24 6.85 5.59
C LEU A 397 -24.83 6.09 4.41
N ASP A 398 -25.50 6.76 3.47
CA ASP A 398 -25.98 6.14 2.24
C ASP A 398 -24.80 5.53 1.48
N ARG A 399 -23.69 6.28 1.33
CA ARG A 399 -22.47 5.77 0.70
C ARG A 399 -21.87 4.57 1.42
N LEU A 400 -21.68 4.69 2.73
CA LEU A 400 -21.07 3.64 3.55
C LEU A 400 -21.89 2.34 3.51
N TYR A 401 -23.22 2.42 3.69
CA TYR A 401 -24.05 1.21 3.66
C TYR A 401 -24.22 0.63 2.26
N ASN A 402 -24.29 1.45 1.20
CA ASN A 402 -24.23 0.94 -0.18
C ASN A 402 -22.88 0.23 -0.44
N ALA A 403 -21.77 0.73 0.11
CA ALA A 403 -20.48 0.04 0.02
C ALA A 403 -20.52 -1.35 0.67
N LEU A 404 -21.10 -1.47 1.86
CA LEU A 404 -21.26 -2.78 2.53
C LEU A 404 -22.13 -3.78 1.74
N PHE A 405 -23.06 -3.30 0.93
CA PHE A 405 -23.77 -4.18 -0.03
C PHE A 405 -22.83 -4.74 -1.10
N THR A 406 -21.87 -3.95 -1.58
CA THR A 406 -20.92 -4.41 -2.61
C THR A 406 -20.03 -5.55 -2.13
N VAL A 407 -19.92 -5.81 -0.83
CA VAL A 407 -19.13 -6.92 -0.25
C VAL A 407 -20.00 -7.97 0.41
N GLY A 408 -21.32 -7.91 0.23
CA GLY A 408 -22.25 -8.92 0.73
C GLY A 408 -22.47 -8.90 2.24
N PHE A 409 -22.23 -7.78 2.92
CA PHE A 409 -22.43 -7.69 4.38
C PHE A 409 -23.89 -8.00 4.79
N PHE A 410 -24.86 -7.54 3.99
CA PHE A 410 -26.29 -7.73 4.27
C PHE A 410 -26.87 -9.02 3.66
N ASP A 411 -26.45 -9.37 2.44
CA ASP A 411 -27.09 -10.42 1.63
C ASP A 411 -26.22 -11.67 1.44
N GLY A 412 -24.96 -11.64 1.89
CA GLY A 412 -23.94 -12.60 1.48
C GLY A 412 -23.56 -12.45 0.01
N GLN A 413 -22.53 -13.19 -0.41
CA GLN A 413 -22.07 -13.25 -1.80
C GLN A 413 -21.58 -14.67 -2.08
N GLU A 414 -22.33 -15.44 -2.87
CA GLU A 414 -22.04 -16.87 -3.09
C GLU A 414 -20.59 -17.12 -3.56
N GLU A 415 -20.05 -16.23 -4.40
CA GLU A 415 -18.68 -16.30 -4.91
C GLU A 415 -17.62 -16.26 -3.81
N TYR A 416 -17.82 -15.45 -2.77
CA TYR A 416 -16.80 -15.17 -1.75
C TYR A 416 -17.13 -15.74 -0.37
N SER A 417 -18.39 -16.09 -0.09
CA SER A 417 -18.88 -16.53 1.22
C SER A 417 -18.31 -17.88 1.68
N ASN A 418 -17.71 -18.67 0.78
CA ASN A 418 -17.11 -19.96 1.11
C ASN A 418 -15.59 -19.90 1.32
N LEU A 419 -14.96 -18.73 1.20
CA LEU A 419 -13.54 -18.57 1.49
C LEU A 419 -13.29 -18.75 2.99
N ASP A 420 -12.35 -19.63 3.34
CA ASP A 420 -12.03 -20.01 4.72
C ASP A 420 -10.52 -20.15 4.95
N TRP A 421 -10.11 -20.65 6.12
CA TRP A 421 -8.69 -20.85 6.45
C TRP A 421 -7.93 -21.71 5.45
N SER A 422 -8.59 -22.64 4.74
CA SER A 422 -7.96 -23.47 3.71
C SER A 422 -7.50 -22.68 2.48
N ASN A 423 -7.95 -21.43 2.33
CA ASN A 423 -7.50 -20.49 1.31
C ASN A 423 -6.31 -19.62 1.74
N VAL A 424 -5.92 -19.66 3.02
CA VAL A 424 -4.86 -18.79 3.57
C VAL A 424 -3.52 -19.50 3.59
N ASN A 425 -2.46 -18.78 3.22
CA ASN A 425 -1.08 -19.28 3.26
C ASN A 425 -0.89 -20.60 2.48
N LEU A 426 -1.49 -20.66 1.29
CA LEU A 426 -1.33 -21.80 0.39
C LEU A 426 0.14 -21.96 -0.03
N PRO A 427 0.60 -23.18 -0.37
CA PRO A 427 1.93 -23.38 -0.95
C PRO A 427 2.17 -22.54 -2.22
N SER A 428 1.13 -22.25 -2.99
CA SER A 428 1.20 -21.33 -4.13
C SER A 428 1.39 -19.87 -3.71
N SER A 429 0.74 -19.43 -2.62
CA SER A 429 0.94 -18.08 -2.04
C SER A 429 2.38 -17.91 -1.54
N GLN A 430 2.91 -18.93 -0.87
CA GLN A 430 4.31 -18.98 -0.42
C GLN A 430 5.30 -18.91 -1.59
N ALA A 431 5.06 -19.71 -2.64
CA ALA A 431 5.87 -19.68 -3.86
C ALA A 431 5.80 -18.32 -4.58
N LEU A 432 4.65 -17.66 -4.55
CA LEU A 432 4.47 -16.33 -5.11
C LEU A 432 5.20 -15.26 -4.28
N ALA A 433 5.19 -15.36 -2.95
CA ALA A 433 5.97 -14.47 -2.09
C ALA A 433 7.48 -14.60 -2.35
N TYR A 434 7.99 -15.82 -2.53
CA TYR A 434 9.36 -16.07 -2.99
C TYR A 434 9.60 -15.46 -4.38
N LYS A 435 8.67 -15.67 -5.33
CA LYS A 435 8.78 -15.12 -6.70
C LYS A 435 8.91 -13.60 -6.66
N ALA A 436 7.99 -12.93 -5.98
CA ALA A 436 7.97 -11.48 -5.83
C ALA A 436 9.28 -10.95 -5.22
N ALA A 437 9.86 -11.67 -4.25
CA ALA A 437 11.10 -11.27 -3.62
C ALA A 437 12.27 -11.30 -4.60
N TRP A 438 12.52 -12.43 -5.29
CA TRP A 438 13.69 -12.53 -6.17
C TRP A 438 13.55 -11.72 -7.46
N GLU A 439 12.33 -11.57 -7.98
CA GLU A 439 12.09 -10.78 -9.19
C GLU A 439 12.34 -9.28 -9.00
N GLY A 440 12.15 -8.78 -7.78
CA GLY A 440 12.43 -7.39 -7.40
C GLY A 440 13.88 -7.11 -6.96
N ILE A 441 14.64 -8.13 -6.54
CA ILE A 441 16.05 -7.94 -6.14
C ILE A 441 16.85 -7.37 -7.32
N THR A 442 17.54 -6.26 -7.05
CA THR A 442 18.26 -5.49 -8.06
C THR A 442 19.77 -5.64 -7.87
N LEU A 443 20.48 -6.05 -8.92
CA LEU A 443 21.94 -6.10 -8.92
C LEU A 443 22.52 -4.75 -9.33
N ILE A 444 23.23 -4.09 -8.43
CA ILE A 444 23.78 -2.74 -8.64
C ILE A 444 25.24 -2.80 -9.13
N LYS A 445 26.06 -3.65 -8.51
CA LYS A 445 27.47 -3.83 -8.89
C LYS A 445 27.79 -5.31 -8.96
N ASN A 446 28.61 -5.71 -9.94
CA ASN A 446 29.13 -7.07 -10.03
C ASN A 446 30.43 -7.15 -10.84
N ASP A 447 31.54 -7.42 -10.16
CA ASP A 447 32.87 -7.57 -10.76
C ASP A 447 33.21 -9.06 -11.00
N GLY A 448 32.20 -9.82 -11.44
CA GLY A 448 32.31 -11.26 -11.74
C GLY A 448 32.28 -12.18 -10.51
N LEU A 449 31.92 -11.67 -9.33
CA LEU A 449 31.72 -12.49 -8.13
C LEU A 449 30.43 -13.30 -8.22
N LEU A 450 29.34 -12.64 -8.65
CA LEU A 450 28.03 -13.27 -8.77
C LEU A 450 27.71 -13.64 -10.24
N PRO A 451 27.01 -14.75 -10.49
CA PRO A 451 26.65 -15.77 -9.52
C PRO A 451 27.89 -16.55 -9.06
N LEU A 452 27.86 -17.06 -7.84
CA LEU A 452 28.96 -17.85 -7.28
C LEU A 452 29.22 -19.08 -8.15
N GLN A 453 30.46 -19.23 -8.63
CA GLN A 453 30.84 -20.32 -9.55
C GLN A 453 30.94 -21.69 -8.86
N SER A 454 31.16 -21.68 -7.55
CA SER A 454 31.21 -22.87 -6.70
C SER A 454 30.79 -22.51 -5.28
N GLU A 455 30.33 -23.50 -4.52
CA GLU A 455 30.09 -23.35 -3.07
C GLU A 455 31.40 -22.89 -2.37
N PRO A 456 31.37 -21.76 -1.63
CA PRO A 456 32.50 -21.36 -0.79
C PRO A 456 32.67 -22.37 0.34
N ALA A 457 33.90 -22.75 0.67
CA ALA A 457 34.13 -23.72 1.75
C ALA A 457 33.83 -23.13 3.14
N ARG A 458 33.88 -21.79 3.28
CA ARG A 458 33.45 -21.08 4.47
C ARG A 458 32.93 -19.68 4.15
N VAL A 459 31.72 -19.36 4.61
CA VAL A 459 31.08 -18.05 4.42
C VAL A 459 31.01 -17.29 5.74
N ALA A 460 31.45 -16.03 5.72
CA ALA A 460 31.22 -15.08 6.79
C ALA A 460 29.99 -14.22 6.47
N LEU A 461 28.90 -14.46 7.20
CA LEU A 461 27.67 -13.67 7.10
C LEU A 461 27.72 -12.57 8.17
N ILE A 462 27.85 -11.31 7.75
CA ILE A 462 28.09 -10.19 8.67
C ILE A 462 27.00 -9.14 8.52
N GLY A 463 26.59 -8.51 9.61
CA GLY A 463 25.74 -7.32 9.58
C GLY A 463 24.36 -7.51 10.23
N PRO A 464 23.63 -6.41 10.45
CA PRO A 464 22.38 -6.39 11.20
C PRO A 464 21.25 -7.21 10.57
N TYR A 465 21.28 -7.45 9.26
CA TYR A 465 20.28 -8.26 8.57
C TYR A 465 20.62 -9.74 8.47
N GLY A 466 21.81 -10.17 8.93
CA GLY A 466 22.24 -11.56 8.77
C GLY A 466 21.26 -12.56 9.39
N ASN A 467 20.69 -12.25 10.56
CA ASN A 467 19.65 -13.07 11.20
C ASN A 467 18.30 -12.34 11.34
N ALA A 468 17.94 -11.52 10.34
CA ALA A 468 16.69 -10.78 10.31
C ALA A 468 15.46 -11.69 10.27
N THR A 469 14.40 -11.29 10.97
CA THR A 469 13.07 -11.94 10.93
C THR A 469 12.01 -10.90 10.56
N GLU A 470 11.33 -10.27 11.53
CA GLU A 470 10.28 -9.26 11.26
C GLU A 470 10.81 -8.07 10.46
N GLN A 471 12.11 -7.76 10.57
CA GLN A 471 12.79 -6.76 9.74
C GLN A 471 12.64 -7.00 8.23
N LEU A 472 12.44 -8.25 7.78
CA LEU A 472 12.23 -8.56 6.36
C LEU A 472 10.86 -8.09 5.83
N GLN A 473 9.90 -7.84 6.73
CA GLN A 473 8.53 -7.47 6.36
C GLN A 473 8.32 -5.97 6.21
N GLY A 474 9.17 -5.13 6.79
CA GLY A 474 8.99 -3.67 6.75
C GLY A 474 7.91 -3.19 7.72
N ILE A 475 6.94 -2.41 7.24
CA ILE A 475 5.81 -1.92 8.04
C ILE A 475 4.45 -2.33 7.44
N TYR A 476 3.34 -2.07 8.15
CA TYR A 476 2.00 -2.53 7.75
C TYR A 476 1.92 -4.04 7.45
N ALA A 477 2.65 -4.83 8.24
CA ALA A 477 2.70 -6.28 8.13
C ALA A 477 1.78 -6.97 9.14
N GLY A 478 1.26 -8.14 8.76
CA GLY A 478 0.63 -9.09 9.67
C GLY A 478 1.63 -10.08 10.28
N VAL A 479 1.12 -11.06 11.02
CA VAL A 479 1.94 -12.18 11.51
C VAL A 479 2.18 -13.14 10.34
N ALA A 480 3.44 -13.27 9.92
CA ALA A 480 3.82 -14.24 8.88
C ALA A 480 3.78 -15.69 9.43
N PRO A 481 3.46 -16.69 8.60
CA PRO A 481 3.46 -18.10 8.99
C PRO A 481 4.86 -18.61 9.34
N TYR A 482 5.88 -18.03 8.70
CA TYR A 482 7.29 -18.23 8.97
C TYR A 482 8.07 -17.06 8.33
N LEU A 483 9.32 -16.89 8.73
CA LEU A 483 10.25 -15.90 8.17
C LEU A 483 11.61 -16.58 7.97
N VAL A 484 12.07 -16.67 6.72
CA VAL A 484 13.37 -17.28 6.42
C VAL A 484 14.45 -16.20 6.45
N SER A 485 15.27 -16.19 7.51
CA SER A 485 16.39 -15.26 7.62
C SER A 485 17.49 -15.56 6.60
N PRO A 486 18.31 -14.56 6.19
CA PRO A 486 19.48 -14.83 5.36
C PRO A 486 20.43 -15.87 5.96
N LEU A 487 20.60 -15.90 7.28
CA LEU A 487 21.38 -16.92 7.99
C LEU A 487 20.78 -18.30 7.85
N GLN A 488 19.46 -18.43 7.98
CA GLN A 488 18.77 -19.71 7.82
C GLN A 488 18.93 -20.25 6.39
N ALA A 489 18.70 -19.40 5.39
CA ALA A 489 18.86 -19.76 3.99
C ALA A 489 20.31 -20.12 3.65
N ALA A 490 21.28 -19.29 4.08
CA ALA A 490 22.70 -19.54 3.86
C ALA A 490 23.17 -20.84 4.53
N SER A 491 22.72 -21.12 5.76
CA SER A 491 23.07 -22.36 6.47
C SER A 491 22.44 -23.61 5.85
N ALA A 492 21.32 -23.47 5.16
CA ALA A 492 20.71 -24.55 4.38
C ALA A 492 21.44 -24.78 3.05
N GLN A 493 21.99 -23.73 2.45
CA GLN A 493 22.66 -23.76 1.15
C GLN A 493 24.15 -24.13 1.22
N TRP A 494 24.86 -23.72 2.27
CA TRP A 494 26.31 -23.88 2.38
C TRP A 494 26.71 -24.65 3.63
N SER A 495 27.72 -25.50 3.48
CA SER A 495 28.18 -26.43 4.53
C SER A 495 28.85 -25.76 5.75
N SER A 496 29.30 -24.52 5.64
CA SER A 496 29.98 -23.80 6.72
C SER A 496 29.69 -22.29 6.63
N VAL A 497 28.80 -21.82 7.49
CA VAL A 497 28.41 -20.41 7.62
C VAL A 497 28.64 -19.95 9.05
N ASP A 498 29.49 -18.94 9.21
CA ASP A 498 29.67 -18.25 10.48
C ASP A 498 28.98 -16.90 10.42
N TYR A 499 28.19 -16.59 11.45
CA TYR A 499 27.49 -15.32 11.57
C TYR A 499 28.14 -14.45 12.64
N ALA A 500 28.30 -13.16 12.33
CA ALA A 500 28.56 -12.13 13.32
C ALA A 500 27.69 -10.90 13.03
N LEU A 501 27.10 -10.33 14.07
CA LEU A 501 26.34 -9.09 13.94
C LEU A 501 27.23 -7.96 13.41
N GLY A 502 28.43 -7.79 13.98
CA GLY A 502 29.36 -6.71 13.65
C GLY A 502 28.90 -5.34 14.16
N THR A 503 27.78 -4.82 13.66
CA THR A 503 27.15 -3.59 14.16
C THR A 503 25.63 -3.60 14.00
N GLN A 504 24.94 -2.73 14.73
CA GLN A 504 23.50 -2.49 14.60
C GLN A 504 23.22 -1.46 13.49
N ILE A 505 21.97 -1.38 13.01
CA ILE A 505 21.55 -0.50 11.91
C ILE A 505 22.02 0.96 12.08
N ASN A 506 21.82 1.54 13.27
CA ASN A 506 22.19 2.93 13.55
C ASN A 506 23.11 3.06 14.78
N ALA A 507 24.09 2.16 14.89
CA ALA A 507 25.06 2.15 15.99
C ALA A 507 26.28 3.05 15.73
N SER A 508 26.94 3.46 16.81
CA SER A 508 28.25 4.13 16.79
C SER A 508 29.36 3.34 17.50
N SER A 509 29.00 2.25 18.21
CA SER A 509 29.97 1.39 18.90
C SER A 509 30.68 0.46 17.92
N THR A 510 31.99 0.29 18.08
CA THR A 510 32.81 -0.65 17.31
C THR A 510 33.15 -1.94 18.07
N GLU A 511 32.52 -2.17 19.23
CA GLU A 511 32.82 -3.28 20.15
C GLU A 511 32.79 -4.65 19.46
N ASN A 512 31.82 -4.88 18.57
CA ASN A 512 31.63 -6.16 17.88
C ASN A 512 32.39 -6.25 16.53
N PHE A 513 33.12 -5.21 16.12
CA PHE A 513 33.87 -5.24 14.86
C PHE A 513 34.96 -6.31 14.88
N THR A 514 35.64 -6.47 16.02
CA THR A 514 36.75 -7.42 16.14
C THR A 514 36.27 -8.87 15.91
N GLU A 515 35.09 -9.23 16.41
CA GLU A 515 34.50 -10.55 16.17
C GLU A 515 34.19 -10.77 14.68
N ALA A 516 33.52 -9.80 14.05
CA ALA A 516 33.18 -9.85 12.62
C ALA A 516 34.43 -9.97 11.74
N ILE A 517 35.46 -9.16 12.01
CA ILE A 517 36.74 -9.19 11.27
C ILE A 517 37.45 -10.53 11.45
N ASN A 518 37.45 -11.10 12.67
CA ASN A 518 38.09 -12.40 12.92
C ASN A 518 37.39 -13.54 12.16
N ILE A 519 36.06 -13.55 12.15
CA ILE A 519 35.27 -14.52 11.37
C ILE A 519 35.59 -14.36 9.88
N ALA A 520 35.46 -13.13 9.36
CA ALA A 520 35.69 -12.80 7.96
C ALA A 520 37.11 -13.11 7.47
N SER A 521 38.13 -12.89 8.28
CA SER A 521 39.54 -13.19 7.95
C SER A 521 39.77 -14.67 7.64
N SER A 522 38.93 -15.55 8.19
CA SER A 522 39.03 -17.00 8.04
C SER A 522 38.08 -17.59 6.99
N ALA A 523 37.25 -16.76 6.36
CA ALA A 523 36.28 -17.16 5.34
C ALA A 523 36.84 -17.07 3.91
N ASP A 524 36.14 -17.69 2.97
CA ASP A 524 36.39 -17.61 1.52
C ASP A 524 35.47 -16.60 0.82
N LEU A 525 34.34 -16.28 1.45
CA LEU A 525 33.38 -15.27 1.01
C LEU A 525 32.89 -14.48 2.22
N ILE A 526 32.86 -13.15 2.09
CA ILE A 526 32.19 -12.27 3.04
C ILE A 526 30.90 -11.78 2.39
N VAL A 527 29.79 -11.89 3.12
CA VAL A 527 28.52 -11.29 2.73
C VAL A 527 28.10 -10.34 3.84
N TYR A 528 28.09 -9.05 3.54
CA TYR A 528 27.57 -8.03 4.43
C TYR A 528 26.08 -7.77 4.15
N LEU A 529 25.23 -7.81 5.17
CA LEU A 529 23.79 -7.58 5.07
C LEU A 529 23.40 -6.42 5.99
N GLY A 530 23.08 -5.28 5.40
CA GLY A 530 22.78 -4.05 6.12
C GLY A 530 22.02 -3.05 5.26
N GLY A 531 21.94 -1.81 5.71
CA GLY A 531 21.15 -0.75 5.07
C GLY A 531 20.19 -0.12 6.08
N LEU A 532 18.94 0.06 5.67
CA LEU A 532 17.88 0.65 6.50
C LEU A 532 16.96 -0.42 7.08
N ASP A 533 16.21 -0.07 8.13
CA ASP A 533 15.05 -0.81 8.61
C ASP A 533 14.01 0.17 9.19
N SER A 534 12.90 -0.37 9.70
CA SER A 534 11.80 0.40 10.30
C SER A 534 12.18 1.17 11.59
N THR A 535 13.44 1.12 12.04
CA THR A 535 13.96 2.01 13.09
C THR A 535 14.49 3.33 12.55
N VAL A 536 14.73 3.42 11.24
CA VAL A 536 15.29 4.59 10.54
C VAL A 536 14.28 5.23 9.58
N GLU A 537 13.49 4.41 8.87
CA GLU A 537 12.42 4.87 7.97
C GLU A 537 11.12 4.16 8.34
N ARG A 538 10.13 4.90 8.80
CA ARG A 538 8.77 4.36 9.00
C ARG A 538 7.76 5.49 9.10
N GLU A 539 6.49 5.14 9.17
CA GLU A 539 5.46 6.08 9.59
C GLU A 539 5.86 6.86 10.86
N THR A 540 5.63 8.19 10.82
CA THR A 540 6.07 9.20 11.79
C THR A 540 7.58 9.48 11.87
N ILE A 541 8.41 8.83 11.06
CA ILE A 541 9.87 8.98 11.07
C ILE A 541 10.43 9.11 9.66
N ASP A 542 10.68 10.35 9.22
CA ASP A 542 11.55 10.59 8.07
C ASP A 542 13.02 10.42 8.44
N ARG A 543 13.82 10.07 7.42
CA ARG A 543 15.26 9.99 7.55
C ARG A 543 15.89 11.39 7.62
N PRO A 544 16.89 11.61 8.48
CA PRO A 544 17.57 12.89 8.56
C PRO A 544 18.60 13.11 7.44
N THR A 545 19.00 12.05 6.74
CA THR A 545 20.03 12.05 5.68
C THR A 545 19.79 10.88 4.73
N LEU A 546 20.45 10.89 3.57
CA LEU A 546 20.49 9.76 2.63
C LEU A 546 21.77 8.91 2.78
N ALA A 547 22.67 9.24 3.71
CA ALA A 547 23.83 8.39 3.99
C ALA A 547 23.42 7.07 4.67
N TRP A 548 24.28 6.04 4.54
CA TRP A 548 24.17 4.82 5.32
C TRP A 548 24.15 5.13 6.83
N PRO A 549 23.24 4.51 7.63
CA PRO A 549 23.11 4.84 9.04
C PRO A 549 24.24 4.25 9.90
N GLY A 550 24.50 4.91 11.03
CA GLY A 550 25.48 4.49 12.01
C GLY A 550 26.90 4.34 11.44
N ASN A 551 27.57 3.27 11.84
CA ASN A 551 28.94 2.93 11.45
C ASN A 551 29.01 1.69 10.54
N GLN A 552 27.94 1.44 9.77
CA GLN A 552 27.88 0.30 8.83
C GLN A 552 28.97 0.39 7.76
N LEU A 553 29.15 1.56 7.12
CA LEU A 553 30.21 1.77 6.13
C LEU A 553 31.62 1.61 6.71
N ASP A 554 31.83 1.99 7.98
CA ASP A 554 33.13 1.79 8.66
C ASP A 554 33.46 0.29 8.76
N LEU A 555 32.48 -0.54 9.14
CA LEU A 555 32.66 -1.99 9.20
C LEU A 555 32.88 -2.60 7.80
N ILE A 556 32.09 -2.19 6.81
CA ILE A 556 32.28 -2.66 5.41
C ILE A 556 33.69 -2.32 4.93
N ASN A 557 34.19 -1.12 5.24
CA ASN A 557 35.54 -0.71 4.89
C ASN A 557 36.60 -1.60 5.53
N GLU A 558 36.49 -1.92 6.83
CA GLU A 558 37.39 -2.86 7.52
C GLU A 558 37.34 -4.27 6.90
N LEU A 559 36.15 -4.78 6.57
CA LEU A 559 35.98 -6.08 5.91
C LEU A 559 36.62 -6.11 4.52
N SER A 560 36.50 -5.01 3.78
CA SER A 560 37.05 -4.88 2.42
C SER A 560 38.59 -4.93 2.39
N ASN A 561 39.25 -4.69 3.53
CA ASN A 561 40.72 -4.73 3.64
C ASN A 561 41.28 -6.14 3.89
N LEU A 562 40.44 -7.18 3.98
CA LEU A 562 40.86 -8.55 4.30
C LEU A 562 41.32 -9.39 3.10
N ASP A 563 41.35 -8.82 1.90
CA ASP A 563 41.68 -9.52 0.64
C ASP A 563 40.81 -10.77 0.43
N LYS A 564 39.51 -10.62 0.69
CA LYS A 564 38.46 -11.63 0.50
C LYS A 564 37.40 -11.11 -0.45
N PRO A 565 36.76 -11.96 -1.27
CA PRO A 565 35.56 -11.59 -2.00
C PRO A 565 34.48 -11.07 -1.03
N LEU A 566 34.03 -9.85 -1.25
CA LEU A 566 33.01 -9.18 -0.45
C LEU A 566 31.80 -8.84 -1.33
N ALA A 567 30.64 -9.39 -0.94
CA ALA A 567 29.34 -8.99 -1.46
C ALA A 567 28.60 -8.19 -0.39
N VAL A 568 27.91 -7.12 -0.80
CA VAL A 568 27.04 -6.31 0.06
C VAL A 568 25.59 -6.48 -0.39
N VAL A 569 24.69 -6.68 0.55
CA VAL A 569 23.23 -6.67 0.33
C VAL A 569 22.66 -5.49 1.12
N GLN A 570 22.19 -4.48 0.39
CA GLN A 570 21.48 -3.32 0.92
C GLN A 570 19.99 -3.63 1.08
N PHE A 571 19.48 -3.47 2.30
CA PHE A 571 18.06 -3.53 2.65
C PHE A 571 17.50 -2.13 2.89
N GLY A 572 16.17 -2.01 2.88
CA GLY A 572 15.46 -0.75 3.03
C GLY A 572 14.68 -0.37 1.77
N GLY A 573 13.60 0.37 1.95
CA GLY A 573 12.80 0.89 0.85
C GLY A 573 13.42 2.15 0.27
N GLY A 574 13.79 3.11 1.13
CA GLY A 574 14.58 4.25 0.73
C GLY A 574 15.99 3.86 0.30
N GLN A 575 16.54 4.58 -0.66
CA GLN A 575 17.93 4.41 -1.08
C GLN A 575 18.90 5.09 -0.11
N VAL A 576 20.08 4.52 0.10
CA VAL A 576 21.21 5.16 0.78
C VAL A 576 22.35 5.40 -0.21
N ASP A 577 23.20 6.40 0.04
CA ASP A 577 24.30 6.76 -0.86
C ASP A 577 25.39 5.68 -0.91
N ASP A 578 25.42 4.89 -1.99
CA ASP A 578 26.41 3.84 -2.22
C ASP A 578 27.71 4.33 -2.88
N SER A 579 27.91 5.64 -3.07
CA SER A 579 29.15 6.17 -3.65
C SER A 579 30.41 5.57 -3.03
N PRO A 580 30.52 5.40 -1.69
CA PRO A 580 31.67 4.76 -1.06
C PRO A 580 31.84 3.27 -1.42
N LEU A 581 30.76 2.54 -1.66
CA LEU A 581 30.77 1.13 -2.03
C LEU A 581 31.10 0.94 -3.50
N LEU A 582 30.50 1.76 -4.38
CA LEU A 582 30.75 1.72 -5.82
C LEU A 582 32.21 2.06 -6.14
N ALA A 583 32.78 3.05 -5.45
CA ALA A 583 34.19 3.45 -5.60
C ALA A 583 35.21 2.46 -4.99
N ASN A 584 34.77 1.48 -4.20
CA ASN A 584 35.65 0.51 -3.58
C ASN A 584 35.76 -0.77 -4.43
N ASP A 585 36.90 -0.96 -5.09
CA ASP A 585 37.19 -2.14 -5.92
C ASP A 585 37.20 -3.47 -5.14
N ASN A 586 37.31 -3.44 -3.81
CA ASN A 586 37.26 -4.64 -2.98
C ASN A 586 35.82 -5.10 -2.69
N VAL A 587 34.81 -4.22 -2.88
CA VAL A 587 33.40 -4.61 -2.89
C VAL A 587 33.08 -5.15 -4.28
N LYS A 588 32.98 -6.48 -4.39
CA LYS A 588 32.86 -7.18 -5.67
C LYS A 588 31.43 -7.32 -6.17
N ALA A 589 30.45 -7.24 -5.27
CA ALA A 589 29.04 -7.25 -5.65
C ALA A 589 28.21 -6.40 -4.68
N LEU A 590 27.18 -5.76 -5.21
CA LEU A 590 26.19 -5.00 -4.45
C LEU A 590 24.79 -5.33 -4.97
N LEU A 591 23.93 -5.82 -4.09
CA LEU A 591 22.52 -6.09 -4.33
C LEU A 591 21.68 -5.11 -3.51
N TRP A 592 20.56 -4.64 -4.06
CA TRP A 592 19.49 -4.02 -3.29
C TRP A 592 18.31 -5.00 -3.19
N ALA A 593 17.86 -5.26 -1.97
CA ALA A 593 16.87 -6.29 -1.66
C ALA A 593 15.56 -5.74 -1.06
N GLY A 594 15.41 -4.42 -0.94
CA GLY A 594 14.21 -3.80 -0.39
C GLY A 594 13.83 -4.38 0.99
N TYR A 595 12.54 -4.70 1.14
CA TYR A 595 11.98 -5.52 2.21
C TYR A 595 11.36 -6.79 1.60
N PRO A 596 12.07 -7.93 1.63
CA PRO A 596 11.77 -9.08 0.78
C PRO A 596 10.73 -10.08 1.32
N GLY A 597 10.06 -9.77 2.44
CA GLY A 597 8.99 -10.59 2.99
C GLY A 597 9.43 -11.96 3.50
N GLN A 598 8.48 -12.91 3.57
CA GLN A 598 8.67 -14.18 4.30
C GLN A 598 9.74 -15.12 3.73
N GLU A 599 10.02 -15.01 2.44
CA GLU A 599 10.98 -15.85 1.71
C GLU A 599 12.30 -15.13 1.37
N GLY A 600 12.52 -13.95 1.93
CA GLY A 600 13.61 -13.07 1.52
C GLY A 600 15.01 -13.67 1.64
N GLY A 601 15.28 -14.43 2.69
CA GLY A 601 16.57 -15.13 2.84
C GLY A 601 16.83 -16.10 1.68
N ASN A 602 15.82 -16.89 1.29
CA ASN A 602 15.93 -17.84 0.18
C ASN A 602 16.12 -17.11 -1.16
N ALA A 603 15.35 -16.05 -1.41
CA ALA A 603 15.47 -15.24 -2.62
C ALA A 603 16.89 -14.67 -2.79
N ILE A 604 17.46 -14.08 -1.73
CA ILE A 604 18.82 -13.49 -1.77
C ILE A 604 19.87 -14.56 -2.06
N VAL A 605 19.84 -15.70 -1.35
CA VAL A 605 20.81 -16.77 -1.55
C VAL A 605 20.69 -17.40 -2.94
N ASP A 606 19.47 -17.57 -3.45
CA ASP A 606 19.23 -18.13 -4.78
C ASP A 606 19.71 -17.18 -5.90
N VAL A 607 19.56 -15.86 -5.72
CA VAL A 607 20.17 -14.86 -6.61
C VAL A 607 21.70 -14.94 -6.53
N MET A 608 22.29 -14.98 -5.34
CA MET A 608 23.75 -15.03 -5.19
C MET A 608 24.37 -16.30 -5.81
N THR A 609 23.69 -17.44 -5.71
CA THR A 609 24.15 -18.71 -6.29
C THR A 609 23.84 -18.85 -7.78
N GLY A 610 23.03 -17.95 -8.34
CA GLY A 610 22.57 -18.01 -9.73
C GLY A 610 21.58 -19.13 -9.99
N LYS A 611 20.87 -19.59 -8.94
CA LYS A 611 19.67 -20.41 -9.09
C LYS A 611 18.53 -19.58 -9.68
N GLN A 612 18.46 -18.29 -9.30
CA GLN A 612 17.69 -17.27 -9.99
C GLN A 612 18.62 -16.21 -10.58
N SER A 613 18.26 -15.69 -11.74
CA SER A 613 18.96 -14.55 -12.36
C SER A 613 18.27 -13.25 -11.96
N PRO A 614 18.99 -12.23 -11.47
CA PRO A 614 18.40 -10.95 -11.15
C PRO A 614 18.01 -10.21 -12.44
N ALA A 615 16.83 -9.59 -12.39
CA ALA A 615 16.35 -8.67 -13.42
C ALA A 615 15.55 -7.50 -12.82
N GLY A 616 15.53 -7.39 -11.49
CA GLY A 616 14.91 -6.26 -10.81
C GLY A 616 15.62 -4.95 -11.15
N ARG A 617 14.86 -3.86 -11.13
CA ARG A 617 15.33 -2.51 -11.43
C ARG A 617 14.93 -1.55 -10.33
N LEU A 618 15.80 -0.58 -10.00
CA LEU A 618 15.46 0.43 -9.00
C LEU A 618 14.24 1.25 -9.44
N THR A 619 13.29 1.44 -8.53
CA THR A 619 12.07 2.22 -8.78
C THR A 619 12.14 3.64 -8.25
N THR A 620 13.30 4.01 -7.70
CA THR A 620 13.65 5.35 -7.22
C THR A 620 15.09 5.66 -7.58
N THR A 621 15.40 6.95 -7.66
CA THR A 621 16.76 7.43 -7.86
C THR A 621 17.55 7.31 -6.54
N GLN A 622 18.74 6.72 -6.59
CA GLN A 622 19.70 6.81 -5.48
C GLN A 622 20.48 8.10 -5.62
N TYR A 623 20.10 9.11 -4.82
CA TYR A 623 20.77 10.41 -4.78
C TYR A 623 22.03 10.38 -3.90
N PRO A 624 23.01 11.26 -4.18
CA PRO A 624 24.13 11.45 -3.26
C PRO A 624 23.65 12.08 -1.94
N ALA A 625 24.35 11.85 -0.85
CA ALA A 625 23.90 12.24 0.48
C ALA A 625 23.60 13.74 0.61
N GLU A 626 24.38 14.61 -0.05
CA GLU A 626 24.20 16.06 -0.05
C GLU A 626 22.90 16.55 -0.71
N PHE A 627 22.22 15.71 -1.51
CA PHE A 627 20.93 16.07 -2.10
C PHE A 627 19.90 16.45 -1.02
N ALA A 628 19.93 15.75 0.13
CA ALA A 628 19.06 16.06 1.27
C ALA A 628 19.22 17.50 1.78
N ASP A 629 20.41 18.09 1.65
CA ASP A 629 20.70 19.45 2.09
C ASP A 629 20.29 20.50 1.03
N GLN A 630 20.03 20.07 -0.21
CA GLN A 630 19.67 20.94 -1.34
C GLN A 630 18.15 21.09 -1.52
N VAL A 631 17.36 20.14 -0.99
CA VAL A 631 15.90 20.11 -1.14
C VAL A 631 15.21 20.17 0.22
N GLY A 632 14.23 21.07 0.34
CA GLY A 632 13.41 21.16 1.54
C GLY A 632 12.46 19.98 1.64
N LEU A 633 12.34 19.37 2.83
CA LEU A 633 11.48 18.20 3.08
C LEU A 633 10.02 18.41 2.63
N PHE A 634 9.54 19.66 2.75
CA PHE A 634 8.17 20.06 2.45
C PHE A 634 8.01 20.74 1.10
N ASN A 635 9.04 20.75 0.25
CA ASN A 635 8.95 21.34 -1.08
C ASN A 635 8.41 20.30 -2.08
N PRO A 636 7.18 20.46 -2.63
CA PRO A 636 6.59 19.55 -3.60
C PRO A 636 7.02 19.85 -5.05
N ASP A 637 7.78 20.92 -5.31
CA ASP A 637 8.16 21.29 -6.67
C ASP A 637 8.99 20.18 -7.32
N LEU A 638 8.70 19.82 -8.57
CA LEU A 638 9.50 18.80 -9.27
C LEU A 638 10.64 19.41 -10.08
N ARG A 639 10.38 20.55 -10.72
CA ARG A 639 11.27 21.17 -11.69
C ARG A 639 12.45 21.86 -11.01
N PRO A 640 13.66 21.81 -11.60
CA PRO A 640 14.77 22.62 -11.14
C PRO A 640 14.46 24.11 -11.31
N ASN A 641 15.05 24.95 -10.47
CA ASN A 641 14.93 26.40 -10.61
C ASN A 641 16.03 26.98 -11.52
N GLU A 642 15.76 28.14 -12.13
CA GLU A 642 16.68 28.74 -13.12
C GLU A 642 18.05 29.12 -12.54
N ASN A 643 18.13 29.39 -11.23
CA ASN A 643 19.37 29.79 -10.57
C ASN A 643 20.23 28.59 -10.09
N GLY A 644 19.73 27.36 -10.26
CA GLY A 644 20.41 26.12 -9.90
C GLY A 644 20.52 25.86 -8.40
N SER A 645 19.83 26.62 -7.54
CA SER A 645 19.82 26.36 -6.09
C SER A 645 18.91 25.20 -5.71
N TYR A 646 17.97 24.83 -6.60
CA TYR A 646 17.11 23.67 -6.48
C TYR A 646 17.34 22.77 -7.69
N PRO A 647 17.89 21.56 -7.51
CA PRO A 647 18.33 20.70 -8.61
C PRO A 647 17.19 19.93 -9.28
N GLY A 648 15.94 20.13 -8.88
CA GLY A 648 14.82 19.28 -9.29
C GLY A 648 14.79 17.94 -8.56
N ARG A 649 13.68 17.20 -8.72
CA ARG A 649 13.44 15.89 -8.07
C ARG A 649 13.05 14.84 -9.10
N THR A 650 13.22 13.58 -8.71
CA THR A 650 13.02 12.39 -9.55
C THR A 650 14.00 12.33 -10.71
N TYR A 651 14.14 11.15 -11.32
CA TYR A 651 14.91 10.97 -12.54
C TYR A 651 14.45 11.88 -13.70
N LYS A 652 13.20 12.35 -13.67
CA LYS A 652 12.62 13.20 -14.72
C LYS A 652 13.22 14.60 -14.74
N TRP A 653 13.58 15.15 -13.58
CA TRP A 653 13.95 16.56 -13.43
C TRP A 653 15.25 16.83 -12.69
N TYR A 654 15.82 15.83 -12.00
CA TYR A 654 17.07 16.01 -11.28
C TYR A 654 18.23 16.34 -12.22
N THR A 655 18.89 17.47 -11.99
CA THR A 655 19.99 17.96 -12.83
C THR A 655 21.37 17.59 -12.30
N GLY A 656 21.46 16.92 -11.16
CA GLY A 656 22.72 16.41 -10.61
C GLY A 656 23.01 14.98 -11.09
N ASP A 657 24.12 14.42 -10.61
CA ASP A 657 24.51 13.05 -10.93
C ASP A 657 23.91 12.09 -9.90
N ALA A 658 23.03 11.19 -10.35
CA ALA A 658 22.54 10.10 -9.52
C ALA A 658 23.69 9.13 -9.20
N VAL A 659 23.74 8.63 -7.97
CA VAL A 659 24.68 7.55 -7.58
C VAL A 659 24.32 6.28 -8.33
N VAL A 660 23.02 5.95 -8.35
CA VAL A 660 22.42 4.92 -9.19
C VAL A 660 21.10 5.47 -9.74
N PRO A 661 20.90 5.52 -11.07
CA PRO A 661 19.70 6.11 -11.65
C PRO A 661 18.46 5.22 -11.48
N PHE A 662 17.28 5.83 -11.50
CA PHE A 662 16.01 5.13 -11.66
C PHE A 662 16.07 4.16 -12.85
N GLY A 663 15.49 2.97 -12.69
CA GLY A 663 15.44 1.91 -13.69
C GLY A 663 16.73 1.10 -13.84
N TYR A 664 17.78 1.39 -13.05
CA TYR A 664 19.03 0.64 -13.11
C TYR A 664 18.90 -0.76 -12.51
N GLY A 665 19.51 -1.75 -13.17
CA GLY A 665 19.66 -3.12 -12.68
C GLY A 665 20.51 -3.94 -13.64
N LEU A 666 21.45 -4.71 -13.11
CA LEU A 666 22.33 -5.60 -13.88
C LEU A 666 21.76 -7.01 -14.00
N HIS A 667 22.22 -7.73 -15.02
CA HIS A 667 21.89 -9.13 -15.27
C HIS A 667 23.15 -10.02 -15.15
N TYR A 668 22.95 -11.33 -15.04
CA TYR A 668 24.04 -12.34 -15.16
C TYR A 668 24.33 -12.78 -16.59
N THR A 669 23.74 -12.11 -17.57
CA THR A 669 23.82 -12.41 -19.00
C THR A 669 23.77 -11.09 -19.78
N ASP A 670 24.11 -11.16 -21.06
CA ASP A 670 24.04 -10.01 -21.96
C ASP A 670 22.90 -10.17 -22.96
N PHE A 671 22.36 -9.04 -23.42
CA PHE A 671 21.26 -8.99 -24.37
C PHE A 671 21.57 -8.09 -25.56
N ASP A 672 21.13 -8.52 -26.75
CA ASP A 672 21.04 -7.72 -27.96
C ASP A 672 19.58 -7.33 -28.22
N PHE A 673 19.38 -6.18 -28.88
CA PHE A 673 18.06 -5.55 -29.02
C PHE A 673 17.78 -5.13 -30.45
N GLU A 674 16.56 -5.34 -30.91
CA GLU A 674 16.06 -4.77 -32.15
C GLU A 674 14.57 -4.43 -32.05
N TRP A 675 14.14 -3.38 -32.76
CA TRP A 675 12.72 -3.07 -32.88
C TRP A 675 12.04 -4.12 -33.78
N ALA A 676 11.06 -4.84 -33.24
CA ALA A 676 10.24 -5.75 -34.01
C ALA A 676 9.28 -4.96 -34.90
N GLY A 677 9.34 -5.19 -36.22
CA GLY A 677 8.46 -4.51 -37.17
C GLY A 677 8.80 -3.04 -37.45
N HIS A 678 10.05 -2.62 -37.25
CA HIS A 678 10.57 -1.27 -37.42
C HIS A 678 10.07 -0.52 -38.68
N ASP A 679 9.91 -1.23 -39.82
CA ASP A 679 9.42 -0.66 -41.08
C ASP A 679 8.02 -0.02 -41.00
N ARG A 680 7.26 -0.29 -39.94
CA ARG A 680 5.90 0.23 -39.73
C ARG A 680 5.86 1.50 -38.89
N MET A 681 6.98 1.93 -38.31
CA MET A 681 7.01 3.11 -37.45
C MET A 681 7.08 4.39 -38.29
N HIS A 682 6.13 5.30 -38.07
CA HIS A 682 6.06 6.56 -38.81
C HIS A 682 6.94 7.62 -38.15
N HIS A 683 7.90 8.17 -38.90
CA HIS A 683 8.79 9.23 -38.40
C HIS A 683 8.13 10.62 -38.33
N LYS A 684 6.95 10.81 -38.93
CA LYS A 684 6.25 12.09 -38.94
C LYS A 684 4.74 11.84 -38.88
N ILE A 685 4.11 12.28 -37.79
CA ILE A 685 2.73 11.93 -37.45
C ILE A 685 1.92 13.21 -37.23
N PRO A 686 0.82 13.43 -37.97
CA PRO A 686 -0.04 14.57 -37.74
C PRO A 686 -0.84 14.40 -36.45
N ILE A 687 -0.80 15.40 -35.55
CA ILE A 687 -1.54 15.38 -34.28
C ILE A 687 -3.05 15.22 -34.50
N HIS A 688 -3.61 15.82 -35.56
CA HIS A 688 -5.04 15.67 -35.88
C HIS A 688 -5.46 14.24 -36.27
N ALA A 689 -4.50 13.32 -36.49
CA ALA A 689 -4.80 11.91 -36.71
C ALA A 689 -4.78 11.10 -35.39
N LEU A 690 -4.32 11.69 -34.29
CA LEU A 690 -4.38 11.15 -32.94
C LEU A 690 -5.81 11.41 -32.41
N GLY A 691 -6.49 10.39 -31.89
CA GLY A 691 -7.88 10.51 -31.39
C GLY A 691 -9.01 10.22 -32.40
N HIS A 692 -8.72 9.61 -33.56
CA HIS A 692 -9.74 9.27 -34.57
C HIS A 692 -9.84 7.78 -34.97
N LYS A 693 -9.11 6.88 -34.31
CA LYS A 693 -9.25 5.44 -34.58
C LYS A 693 -10.25 4.83 -33.61
N GLY A 694 -11.52 4.79 -34.03
CA GLY A 694 -12.57 4.03 -33.35
C GLY A 694 -12.15 2.58 -33.14
N TRP A 695 -11.83 2.24 -31.89
CA TRP A 695 -11.45 0.91 -31.46
C TRP A 695 -12.71 0.04 -31.35
N LYS A 696 -12.79 -1.04 -32.13
CA LYS A 696 -13.79 -2.09 -31.95
C LYS A 696 -13.20 -3.19 -31.07
N ASN A 697 -13.58 -3.23 -29.80
CA ASN A 697 -13.29 -4.37 -28.93
C ASN A 697 -14.25 -5.53 -29.25
N HIS A 698 -13.75 -6.77 -29.12
CA HIS A 698 -14.43 -8.01 -29.51
C HIS A 698 -15.66 -8.38 -28.66
N HIS A 699 -16.12 -7.51 -27.76
CA HIS A 699 -17.31 -7.72 -26.93
C HIS A 699 -18.26 -6.52 -26.97
N GLY A 700 -18.98 -6.37 -28.08
CA GLY A 700 -20.42 -6.03 -28.08
C GLY A 700 -20.94 -4.69 -27.52
N HIS A 701 -20.14 -3.84 -26.89
CA HIS A 701 -20.58 -2.53 -26.38
C HIS A 701 -19.53 -1.45 -26.67
N GLU A 702 -19.91 -0.43 -27.46
CA GLU A 702 -19.13 0.79 -27.65
C GLU A 702 -19.14 1.60 -26.34
N LYS A 703 -18.06 1.53 -25.57
CA LYS A 703 -17.67 2.61 -24.65
C LYS A 703 -16.33 3.15 -25.15
N SER A 704 -16.34 4.33 -25.77
CA SER A 704 -15.10 5.10 -25.94
C SER A 704 -14.62 5.49 -24.55
N GLY A 705 -13.46 4.99 -24.14
CA GLY A 705 -12.82 5.40 -22.88
C GLY A 705 -12.36 6.86 -22.93
N PRO A 706 -11.84 7.40 -21.81
CA PRO A 706 -11.19 8.71 -21.79
C PRO A 706 -10.04 8.79 -22.82
N MET A 707 -9.90 9.94 -23.49
CA MET A 707 -8.94 10.12 -24.59
C MET A 707 -7.49 9.86 -24.16
N ASP A 708 -7.13 10.24 -22.93
CA ASP A 708 -5.79 10.02 -22.35
C ASP A 708 -5.43 8.54 -22.23
N THR A 709 -6.41 7.64 -22.15
CA THR A 709 -6.17 6.18 -22.09
C THR A 709 -6.12 5.51 -23.47
N GLU A 710 -6.36 6.26 -24.56
CA GLU A 710 -6.25 5.68 -25.90
C GLU A 710 -4.80 5.35 -26.24
N VAL A 711 -4.56 4.13 -26.72
CA VAL A 711 -3.23 3.71 -27.18
C VAL A 711 -2.86 4.49 -28.43
N PHE A 712 -1.83 5.31 -28.33
CA PHE A 712 -1.20 6.02 -29.44
C PHE A 712 -0.51 5.03 -30.38
N THR A 713 0.35 4.20 -29.82
CA THR A 713 1.13 3.19 -30.53
C THR A 713 1.59 2.10 -29.58
N THR A 714 2.00 0.96 -30.11
CA THR A 714 2.70 -0.08 -29.38
C THR A 714 4.06 -0.28 -30.04
N LEU A 715 5.14 -0.11 -29.28
CA LEU A 715 6.48 -0.47 -29.74
C LEU A 715 6.77 -1.89 -29.30
N SER A 716 7.22 -2.75 -30.21
CA SER A 716 7.60 -4.12 -29.89
C SER A 716 9.12 -4.22 -29.97
N ALA A 717 9.77 -4.71 -28.92
CA ALA A 717 11.22 -4.92 -28.88
C ALA A 717 11.53 -6.42 -28.83
N CYS A 718 12.34 -6.90 -29.75
CA CYS A 718 12.93 -8.23 -29.70
C CYS A 718 14.21 -8.16 -28.86
N ILE A 719 14.27 -8.95 -27.80
CA ILE A 719 15.40 -9.07 -26.88
C ILE A 719 16.00 -10.45 -27.08
N GLN A 720 17.24 -10.52 -27.56
CA GLN A 720 17.98 -11.76 -27.70
C GLN A 720 18.96 -11.91 -26.56
N ASN A 721 18.90 -13.02 -25.83
CA ASN A 721 19.92 -13.37 -24.85
C ASN A 721 21.16 -13.89 -25.58
N VAL A 722 22.23 -13.09 -25.61
CA VAL A 722 23.50 -13.42 -26.28
C VAL A 722 24.56 -13.92 -25.31
N GLY A 723 24.22 -13.97 -24.01
CA GLY A 723 25.07 -14.52 -22.98
C GLY A 723 24.97 -16.04 -22.85
N SER A 724 25.25 -16.53 -21.64
CA SER A 724 25.40 -17.97 -21.36
C SER A 724 24.41 -18.50 -20.32
N ARG A 725 23.55 -17.64 -19.76
CA ARG A 725 22.58 -18.01 -18.72
C ARG A 725 21.20 -17.52 -19.09
N ALA A 726 20.18 -18.30 -18.74
CA ALA A 726 18.80 -17.84 -18.79
C ALA A 726 18.59 -16.66 -17.84
N SER A 727 17.78 -15.69 -18.24
CA SER A 727 17.43 -14.53 -17.43
C SER A 727 16.13 -13.94 -17.93
N ASP A 728 15.38 -13.36 -17.02
CA ASP A 728 14.34 -12.40 -17.36
C ASP A 728 15.00 -11.13 -17.92
N TYR A 729 14.22 -10.33 -18.64
CA TYR A 729 14.56 -8.96 -19.03
C TYR A 729 13.38 -8.03 -18.79
N VAL A 730 13.61 -6.95 -18.05
CA VAL A 730 12.64 -5.86 -17.88
C VAL A 730 12.96 -4.77 -18.89
N GLY A 731 12.05 -4.47 -19.80
CA GLY A 731 12.18 -3.36 -20.74
C GLY A 731 11.42 -2.13 -20.25
N LEU A 732 12.13 -1.01 -20.11
CA LEU A 732 11.55 0.30 -19.75
C LEU A 732 11.55 1.19 -20.99
N LEU A 733 10.39 1.70 -21.41
CA LEU A 733 10.28 2.63 -22.53
C LEU A 733 10.22 4.06 -22.01
N PHE A 734 11.25 4.83 -22.31
CA PHE A 734 11.29 6.25 -22.00
C PHE A 734 10.96 7.09 -23.23
N LEU A 735 10.36 8.26 -22.98
CA LEU A 735 10.13 9.31 -23.96
C LEU A 735 10.90 10.57 -23.53
N SER A 736 11.47 11.28 -24.50
CA SER A 736 12.08 12.59 -24.27
C SER A 736 11.80 13.56 -25.43
N THR A 737 11.94 14.86 -25.15
CA THR A 737 11.81 15.94 -26.14
C THR A 737 12.60 17.15 -25.67
N THR A 738 13.06 17.98 -26.62
CA THR A 738 13.77 19.24 -26.32
C THR A 738 13.09 20.47 -26.91
N ASP A 739 11.97 20.30 -27.61
CA ASP A 739 11.27 21.38 -28.32
C ASP A 739 9.74 21.26 -28.33
N ALA A 740 9.16 20.18 -27.78
CA ALA A 740 7.71 20.01 -27.73
C ALA A 740 7.13 20.41 -26.36
N GLY A 741 6.31 21.46 -26.33
CA GLY A 741 5.65 21.95 -25.12
C GLY A 741 6.47 22.96 -24.31
N PRO A 742 6.01 23.36 -23.11
CA PRO A 742 6.65 24.41 -22.32
C PRO A 742 8.02 23.97 -21.77
N ALA A 743 8.95 24.93 -21.63
CA ALA A 743 10.17 24.74 -20.86
C ALA A 743 9.87 24.84 -19.34
N PRO A 744 10.70 24.27 -18.44
CA PRO A 744 11.85 23.39 -18.75
C PRO A 744 11.40 22.05 -19.33
N TYR A 745 12.30 21.40 -20.08
CA TYR A 745 12.08 20.07 -20.63
C TYR A 745 12.59 19.01 -19.64
N PRO A 746 11.85 17.92 -19.43
CA PRO A 746 12.33 16.80 -18.62
C PRO A 746 13.50 16.10 -19.33
N ASP A 747 14.36 15.42 -18.57
CA ASP A 747 15.42 14.58 -19.15
C ASP A 747 14.78 13.48 -20.02
N LYS A 748 13.87 12.72 -19.39
CA LYS A 748 13.00 11.71 -19.99
C LYS A 748 11.89 11.34 -19.01
N TRP A 749 10.87 10.64 -19.49
CA TRP A 749 9.84 10.05 -18.62
C TRP A 749 9.38 8.67 -19.13
N LEU A 750 9.02 7.80 -18.21
CA LEU A 750 8.54 6.44 -18.48
C LEU A 750 7.14 6.52 -19.08
N VAL A 751 6.93 5.77 -20.16
CA VAL A 751 5.64 5.72 -20.87
C VAL A 751 5.11 4.31 -21.08
N SER A 752 5.95 3.30 -20.82
CA SER A 752 5.59 1.89 -20.87
C SER A 752 6.68 1.04 -20.21
N TYR A 753 6.31 -0.15 -19.73
CA TYR A 753 7.28 -1.20 -19.38
C TYR A 753 6.67 -2.58 -19.59
N SER A 754 7.53 -3.59 -19.67
CA SER A 754 7.13 -5.00 -19.71
C SER A 754 8.28 -5.89 -19.26
N ARG A 755 7.97 -7.07 -18.73
CA ARG A 755 8.94 -8.09 -18.36
C ARG A 755 8.79 -9.32 -19.25
N ALA A 756 9.90 -9.72 -19.88
CA ALA A 756 10.01 -11.02 -20.53
C ALA A 756 10.67 -12.00 -19.54
N HIS A 757 10.07 -13.18 -19.38
CA HIS A 757 10.56 -14.20 -18.47
C HIS A 757 11.42 -15.26 -19.16
N ASP A 758 12.41 -15.77 -18.42
CA ASP A 758 13.16 -16.99 -18.70
C ASP A 758 13.71 -17.09 -20.14
N ILE A 759 14.27 -15.99 -20.66
CA ILE A 759 14.88 -15.97 -22.00
C ILE A 759 16.13 -16.85 -21.95
N GLN A 760 16.08 -18.04 -22.56
CA GLN A 760 17.22 -18.96 -22.56
C GLN A 760 18.40 -18.39 -23.35
N ALA A 761 19.61 -18.87 -23.05
CA ALA A 761 20.81 -18.47 -23.79
C ALA A 761 20.68 -18.80 -25.29
N GLY A 762 20.87 -17.79 -26.15
CA GLY A 762 20.72 -17.88 -27.59
C GLY A 762 19.28 -17.72 -28.10
N GLU A 763 18.29 -17.68 -27.21
CA GLU A 763 16.88 -17.45 -27.57
C GLU A 763 16.51 -15.97 -27.52
N SER A 764 15.35 -15.65 -28.10
CA SER A 764 14.80 -14.30 -28.13
C SER A 764 13.38 -14.29 -27.57
N ALA A 765 13.04 -13.23 -26.86
CA ALA A 765 11.67 -12.88 -26.51
C ALA A 765 11.28 -11.56 -27.16
N THR A 766 9.98 -11.33 -27.34
CA THR A 766 9.46 -10.03 -27.77
C THR A 766 8.59 -9.48 -26.65
N ILE A 767 8.82 -8.23 -26.28
CA ILE A 767 7.94 -7.47 -25.40
C ILE A 767 7.18 -6.43 -26.20
N ASP A 768 5.93 -6.20 -25.80
CA ASP A 768 5.07 -5.16 -26.35
C ASP A 768 4.94 -4.02 -25.33
N LEU A 769 5.18 -2.80 -25.79
CA LEU A 769 5.24 -1.58 -24.98
C LEU A 769 4.17 -0.60 -25.49
N PRO A 770 2.91 -0.73 -25.04
CA PRO A 770 1.84 0.19 -25.41
C PRO A 770 2.09 1.58 -24.78
N VAL A 771 1.87 2.63 -25.56
CA VAL A 771 1.97 4.02 -25.14
C VAL A 771 0.60 4.66 -25.27
N GLU A 772 0.02 5.14 -24.17
CA GLU A 772 -1.25 5.88 -24.17
C GLU A 772 -1.03 7.37 -24.46
N LEU A 773 -2.06 8.05 -24.99
CA LEU A 773 -1.98 9.48 -25.31
C LEU A 773 -1.69 10.35 -24.09
N GLY A 774 -2.17 9.99 -22.90
CA GLY A 774 -1.91 10.70 -21.65
C GLY A 774 -0.44 10.69 -21.26
N TRP A 775 0.27 9.59 -21.54
CA TRP A 775 1.69 9.44 -21.25
C TRP A 775 2.60 9.99 -22.37
N LEU A 776 2.05 10.20 -23.57
CA LEU A 776 2.69 11.01 -24.62
C LEU A 776 2.61 12.52 -24.31
N ALA A 777 1.54 12.94 -23.62
CA ALA A 777 1.25 14.34 -23.31
C ALA A 777 2.15 14.93 -22.21
N ARG A 778 2.22 16.26 -22.17
CA ARG A 778 2.86 17.04 -21.10
C ARG A 778 1.86 18.03 -20.51
N ALA A 779 1.99 18.38 -19.23
CA ALA A 779 1.12 19.36 -18.61
C ALA A 779 1.46 20.80 -19.05
N ASN A 780 0.44 21.62 -19.38
CA ASN A 780 0.58 23.08 -19.43
C ASN A 780 0.61 23.70 -18.01
N GLU A 781 0.72 25.03 -17.91
CA GLU A 781 0.76 25.73 -16.61
C GLU A 781 -0.55 25.55 -15.82
N GLU A 782 -1.66 25.33 -16.52
CA GLU A 782 -3.00 25.10 -15.97
C GLU A 782 -3.22 23.65 -15.49
N GLY A 783 -2.30 22.73 -15.79
CA GLY A 783 -2.36 21.31 -15.44
C GLY A 783 -3.04 20.41 -16.48
N ASP A 784 -3.43 20.93 -17.63
CA ASP A 784 -4.01 20.15 -18.72
C ASP A 784 -2.94 19.32 -19.43
N LEU A 785 -3.27 18.06 -19.73
CA LEU A 785 -2.40 17.19 -20.52
C LEU A 785 -2.56 17.49 -22.00
N VAL A 786 -1.47 17.95 -22.62
CA VAL A 786 -1.43 18.38 -24.01
C VAL A 786 -0.37 17.60 -24.78
N VAL A 787 -0.75 17.01 -25.90
CA VAL A 787 0.17 16.47 -26.90
C VAL A 787 0.65 17.62 -27.78
N TYR A 788 1.93 17.98 -27.66
CA TYR A 788 2.52 19.11 -28.37
C TYR A 788 3.21 18.69 -29.68
N PRO A 789 3.20 19.55 -30.71
CA PRO A 789 4.05 19.35 -31.88
C PRO A 789 5.52 19.55 -31.50
N GLY A 790 6.41 18.79 -32.14
CA GLY A 790 7.85 18.82 -31.92
C GLY A 790 8.50 17.47 -32.18
N HIS A 791 9.77 17.36 -31.79
CA HIS A 791 10.58 16.16 -31.97
C HIS A 791 10.63 15.37 -30.66
N TYR A 792 10.45 14.07 -30.80
CA TYR A 792 10.42 13.12 -29.70
C TYR A 792 11.33 11.94 -30.00
N THR A 793 11.87 11.36 -28.92
CA THR A 793 12.66 10.14 -28.99
C THR A 793 12.09 9.13 -28.02
N PHE A 794 11.71 7.95 -28.52
CA PHE A 794 11.54 6.77 -27.69
C PHE A 794 12.91 6.12 -27.46
N SER A 795 13.18 5.70 -26.22
CA SER A 795 14.41 4.99 -25.84
C SER A 795 14.07 3.79 -24.98
N LEU A 796 14.51 2.60 -25.42
CA LEU A 796 14.43 1.40 -24.60
C LEU A 796 15.59 1.38 -23.60
N ASP A 797 15.25 1.17 -22.34
CA ASP A 797 16.16 1.10 -21.19
C ASP A 797 16.81 2.45 -20.81
N ILE A 798 17.47 2.48 -19.65
CA ILE A 798 18.06 3.69 -19.07
C ILE A 798 19.19 4.27 -19.91
N ASP A 799 19.88 3.44 -20.68
CA ASP A 799 21.03 3.79 -21.52
C ASP A 799 20.70 3.78 -23.03
N ALA A 800 19.40 3.79 -23.36
CA ALA A 800 18.90 3.88 -24.74
C ALA A 800 19.49 2.79 -25.66
N LYS A 801 19.33 1.50 -25.28
CA LYS A 801 19.80 0.32 -26.03
C LYS A 801 19.44 0.38 -27.51
N ILE A 802 18.19 0.78 -27.77
CA ILE A 802 17.66 1.14 -29.08
C ILE A 802 16.75 2.36 -28.91
N SER A 803 16.74 3.23 -29.91
CA SER A 803 15.90 4.43 -29.92
C SER A 803 15.13 4.56 -31.22
N PHE A 804 14.07 5.36 -31.18
CA PHE A 804 13.27 5.71 -32.35
C PHE A 804 12.84 7.17 -32.29
N ASP A 805 13.29 7.96 -33.26
CA ASP A 805 12.95 9.38 -33.40
C ASP A 805 11.72 9.58 -34.27
N PHE A 806 10.82 10.46 -33.81
CA PHE A 806 9.64 10.87 -34.56
C PHE A 806 9.27 12.34 -34.32
N GLU A 807 8.53 12.90 -35.27
CA GLU A 807 8.00 14.26 -35.22
C GLU A 807 6.47 14.22 -35.12
N LEU A 808 5.92 14.93 -34.13
CA LEU A 808 4.50 15.29 -34.11
C LEU A 808 4.32 16.69 -34.71
N PHE A 809 3.34 16.86 -35.60
CA PHE A 809 3.10 18.15 -36.24
C PHE A 809 1.61 18.50 -36.35
N GLY A 810 1.31 19.79 -36.43
CA GLY A 810 -0.06 20.32 -36.43
C GLY A 810 -0.35 21.10 -35.15
N GLU A 811 -1.63 21.36 -34.89
CA GLU A 811 -2.07 22.03 -33.66
C GLU A 811 -1.94 21.09 -32.46
N PRO A 812 -1.55 21.59 -31.27
CA PRO A 812 -1.57 20.82 -30.03
C PRO A 812 -2.95 20.21 -29.75
N LEU A 813 -2.97 19.02 -29.13
CA LEU A 813 -4.19 18.31 -28.74
C LEU A 813 -4.26 18.20 -27.23
N VAL A 814 -5.28 18.81 -26.62
CA VAL A 814 -5.61 18.59 -25.21
C VAL A 814 -6.28 17.24 -25.07
N VAL A 815 -5.70 16.32 -24.30
CA VAL A 815 -6.20 14.96 -24.09
C VAL A 815 -6.87 14.78 -22.73
N ASP A 816 -6.57 15.68 -21.78
CA ASP A 816 -7.22 15.78 -20.48
C ASP A 816 -7.09 17.21 -19.94
N THR A 817 -8.11 17.68 -19.22
CA THR A 817 -8.15 19.04 -18.65
C THR A 817 -8.25 18.93 -17.14
N LEU A 818 -7.41 19.66 -16.40
CA LEU A 818 -7.48 19.69 -14.95
C LEU A 818 -8.63 20.61 -14.51
N ALA A 819 -9.49 20.13 -13.61
CA ALA A 819 -10.62 20.92 -13.11
C ALA A 819 -10.20 22.32 -12.63
N GLU A 820 -11.01 23.33 -12.97
CA GLU A 820 -10.87 24.66 -12.38
C GLU A 820 -11.34 24.63 -10.93
N ARG A 821 -10.71 25.43 -10.06
CA ARG A 821 -11.12 25.52 -8.67
C ARG A 821 -12.41 26.31 -8.54
N GLY A 822 -13.45 25.67 -7.99
CA GLY A 822 -14.71 26.30 -7.64
C GLY A 822 -14.61 27.33 -6.50
N THR A 823 -15.75 27.94 -6.19
CA THR A 823 -15.89 28.83 -5.02
C THR A 823 -16.60 28.08 -3.89
N TYR A 824 -15.93 27.97 -2.74
CA TYR A 824 -16.45 27.24 -1.58
C TYR A 824 -16.90 28.19 -0.49
N ASN A 825 -18.13 27.98 0.00
CA ASN A 825 -18.68 28.74 1.11
C ASN A 825 -18.71 27.86 2.35
N PHE A 826 -17.78 28.10 3.27
CA PHE A 826 -17.75 27.41 4.56
C PHE A 826 -18.89 27.91 5.45
N THR A 827 -19.53 26.98 6.16
CA THR A 827 -20.61 27.23 7.12
C THR A 827 -20.10 27.76 8.48
N VAL A 828 -18.79 27.75 8.67
CA VAL A 828 -18.06 28.25 9.84
C VAL A 828 -16.93 29.17 9.39
N PRO A 829 -16.40 30.05 10.27
CA PRO A 829 -15.16 30.77 10.00
C PRO A 829 -14.02 29.78 9.72
N VAL A 830 -13.22 30.07 8.70
CA VAL A 830 -12.03 29.29 8.33
C VAL A 830 -10.80 30.17 8.19
N TYR A 831 -9.63 29.58 8.38
CA TYR A 831 -8.32 30.24 8.32
C TYR A 831 -7.38 29.43 7.39
N PRO A 832 -7.50 29.57 6.06
CA PRO A 832 -6.63 28.86 5.14
C PRO A 832 -5.17 29.20 5.40
N GLN A 833 -4.31 28.18 5.36
CA GLN A 833 -2.87 28.36 5.52
C GLN A 833 -2.36 29.19 4.34
N SER A 834 -1.71 30.31 4.67
CA SER A 834 -1.35 31.31 3.68
C SER A 834 -0.21 30.84 2.77
N ASN A 835 -0.38 31.01 1.47
CA ASN A 835 0.68 31.33 0.52
C ASN A 835 0.08 32.29 -0.53
N GLU A 836 0.16 33.61 -0.33
CA GLU A 836 -0.11 34.72 -1.31
C GLU A 836 -1.20 34.56 -2.42
N LEU A 837 -2.17 33.65 -2.32
CA LEU A 837 -3.13 33.32 -3.40
C LEU A 837 -4.59 33.23 -2.91
N ILE A 838 -4.94 33.92 -1.82
CA ILE A 838 -6.33 34.28 -1.54
C ILE A 838 -6.59 35.65 -2.16
N ALA A 839 -6.61 35.70 -3.49
CA ALA A 839 -7.12 36.83 -4.24
C ALA A 839 -8.04 36.31 -5.35
N GLY A 840 -9.33 36.27 -5.05
CA GLY A 840 -10.41 35.89 -5.96
C GLY A 840 -11.73 35.75 -5.22
#